data_AF-A0A2H3AT50-F1
#
_entry.id   AF-A0A2H3AT50-F1
#
_cell.length_a   1.000
_cell.length_b   1.000
_cell.length_c   1.000
_cell.angle_alpha   90.00
_cell.angle_beta   90.00
_cell.angle_gamma   90.00
#
_symmetry.space_group_name_H-M   'P 1'
#
loop_
_entity.id
_entity.type
_entity.pdbx_description
1 polymer ?
#
loop_
_entity_poly.entity_id
_entity_poly.type
_entity_poly.pdbx_seq_one_letter_code
_entity_poly.pdbx_strand_id
1 'polypeptide(L)'
;MGKTSKTDDRSVIGGHGEGMKVGIVALMRDGHNVVYHTNTERWNFKNEYDEAMEGNGLFAICTKVRSKENGYDHSCDRNTHVLVEGPSLTLEDIKLDRFLFLRPPPESSILRPKDPVERRVSGYVCTSESLRGLLFIKGLFVKAYTAGTRNHLYYGYNIIGYLQLNRDRDLPESSRLSEKISWLWGAILRDEYNSVYAGETPVPSPSDSASNLYLSLLEKDETCIDVADFEHHFDPSKYQGEKIAKILLFTYLLRQRTANPGKKVWLYGRSAGDSERQCQIIRNMQLEPVPLPDALFRLLEGHQLIWTIYVERERVFKLRTDTTAFELAHFSFPHHVRHLINVLRASHPSTQKFTYIWKDGKNIDLDVLPFEKIIYLNDRNLSVEYVHKEGSVCVAYDSRTDQDDNIFICDCSVMDLASQIADHAMHGLPRHEIRHATALNRSLVTLCPHSLKIKHYSRRSSAYERQELTWTSLGASGFTVLIKPGRDSLNYELKMPSDDHESEVQRVEHPRTSELNYITTEACMATLTNYHPGRVYTIQVRANSGRLPVAYSQPFHYECPLDSVDALKAEIRAGTLFVSCDAVPGACKYEITTIFLDESRVTDISDCTQWSKKGLFNDSPIRVKVFAVSAEGVRSYKPMTVNVIPDPTAPCEVPVDQLTTPSEEKNLSQESSSSQKSGDKKAWKGKDRHESPVPDDRSDIDIGDKSKDIEYEFNVEDENDDDDTDDEDWVEHVIGRSPTSKAEAMKQEHDQATVCGSKIHQHDVLEVELETSKSRRRFVHFIIYVEMIYEIRHTKSDPKITLEVLKYLSVHDFLDPALGKNPQNYRNIRTISEESREFLLLPDEVGGTMAEISVGDIKSIVVHHGQLPGAPHLVTSSPISGFRCGWVLQVDHHVREHLYPLKSTDKTVHPKRPACPRSLATGDFFCGAGGFSEGFKKAEFDIVVGVDKNMHAYNTWKMNHIQADRVLISPWP
;
A
#
# COMPACT_ATOMS: atom_id res chain seq x y z
N MET A 1 -51.07 17.01 -25.16
CA MET A 1 -50.83 18.00 -26.24
C MET A 1 -51.71 17.65 -27.43
N GLY A 2 -52.03 18.59 -28.31
CA GLY A 2 -52.98 18.37 -29.43
C GLY A 2 -52.53 17.34 -30.47
N LYS A 3 -53.48 16.87 -31.29
CA LYS A 3 -53.27 15.88 -32.38
C LYS A 3 -52.06 16.27 -33.26
N THR A 4 -51.16 15.33 -33.49
CA THR A 4 -49.99 15.48 -34.37
C THR A 4 -49.93 14.33 -35.36
N SER A 5 -49.55 14.56 -36.60
CA SER A 5 -49.45 13.53 -37.65
C SER A 5 -48.19 12.65 -37.50
N LYS A 6 -47.69 12.52 -36.27
CA LYS A 6 -46.42 11.88 -35.89
C LYS A 6 -46.54 11.07 -34.59
N THR A 7 -47.76 10.75 -34.16
CA THR A 7 -48.06 10.06 -32.88
C THR A 7 -47.42 8.69 -32.76
N ASP A 8 -47.15 8.03 -33.88
CA ASP A 8 -46.81 6.61 -33.96
C ASP A 8 -45.34 6.37 -34.31
N ASP A 9 -44.59 7.43 -34.63
CA ASP A 9 -43.16 7.37 -34.99
C ASP A 9 -42.28 7.91 -33.85
N ARG A 10 -41.69 6.98 -33.10
CA ARG A 10 -40.81 7.25 -31.95
C ARG A 10 -39.56 8.06 -32.30
N SER A 11 -39.17 8.17 -33.57
CA SER A 11 -37.97 8.93 -33.99
C SER A 11 -38.20 10.45 -34.06
N VAL A 12 -39.46 10.89 -34.21
CA VAL A 12 -39.83 12.31 -34.43
C VAL A 12 -40.66 12.95 -33.31
N ILE A 13 -41.17 12.16 -32.37
CA ILE A 13 -41.81 12.64 -31.13
C ILE A 13 -40.78 13.39 -30.28
N GLY A 14 -41.13 14.56 -29.74
CA GLY A 14 -40.23 15.45 -29.00
C GLY A 14 -39.22 16.20 -29.87
N GLY A 15 -38.65 15.56 -30.90
CA GLY A 15 -37.54 16.09 -31.69
C GLY A 15 -37.88 17.31 -32.58
N HIS A 16 -39.14 17.48 -33.00
CA HIS A 16 -39.49 18.46 -34.05
C HIS A 16 -40.64 19.40 -33.68
N GLY A 17 -40.29 20.57 -33.15
CA GLY A 17 -41.20 21.73 -33.06
C GLY A 17 -42.22 21.68 -31.93
N GLU A 18 -42.13 20.75 -30.98
CA GLU A 18 -43.03 20.70 -29.82
C GLU A 18 -42.78 21.87 -28.87
N GLY A 19 -41.53 22.13 -28.50
CA GLY A 19 -41.16 23.30 -27.69
C GLY A 19 -41.51 24.64 -28.37
N MET A 20 -41.52 24.69 -29.71
CA MET A 20 -41.99 25.84 -30.48
C MET A 20 -43.50 26.06 -30.28
N LYS A 21 -44.32 25.01 -30.40
CA LYS A 21 -45.77 25.07 -30.14
C LYS A 21 -46.06 25.48 -28.69
N VAL A 22 -45.32 24.95 -27.72
CA VAL A 22 -45.47 25.31 -26.30
C VAL A 22 -45.09 26.77 -26.05
N GLY A 23 -44.00 27.26 -26.64
CA GLY A 23 -43.61 28.68 -26.56
C GLY A 23 -44.64 29.63 -27.18
N ILE A 24 -45.20 29.27 -28.33
CA ILE A 24 -46.30 30.02 -28.97
C ILE A 24 -47.54 30.06 -28.06
N VAL A 25 -47.95 28.92 -27.49
CA VAL A 25 -49.07 28.85 -26.53
C VAL A 25 -48.80 29.70 -25.28
N ALA A 26 -47.56 29.72 -24.78
CA ALA A 26 -47.20 30.56 -23.63
C ALA A 26 -47.32 32.05 -23.96
N LEU A 27 -46.73 32.50 -25.07
CA LEU A 27 -46.84 33.88 -25.56
C LEU A 27 -48.30 34.32 -25.77
N MET A 28 -49.12 33.46 -26.37
CA MET A 28 -50.55 33.73 -26.59
C MET A 28 -51.39 33.75 -25.30
N ARG A 29 -50.95 33.07 -24.24
CA ARG A 29 -51.60 33.16 -22.91
C ARG A 29 -51.21 34.42 -22.15
N ASP A 30 -50.06 35.00 -22.48
CA ASP A 30 -49.56 36.28 -21.93
C ASP A 30 -50.00 37.49 -22.79
N GLY A 31 -50.89 37.27 -23.77
CA GLY A 31 -51.50 38.33 -24.59
C GLY A 31 -50.73 38.70 -25.86
N HIS A 32 -49.66 37.99 -26.22
CA HIS A 32 -48.92 38.23 -27.45
C HIS A 32 -49.51 37.45 -28.65
N ASN A 33 -49.79 38.15 -29.74
CA ASN A 33 -50.02 37.54 -31.04
C ASN A 33 -48.70 36.96 -31.59
N VAL A 34 -48.74 35.79 -32.22
CA VAL A 34 -47.58 35.20 -32.89
C VAL A 34 -47.94 34.82 -34.31
N VAL A 35 -47.10 35.27 -35.26
CA VAL A 35 -47.25 35.00 -36.69
C VAL A 35 -45.95 34.47 -37.25
N TYR A 36 -46.00 33.31 -37.89
CA TYR A 36 -44.89 32.75 -38.66
C TYR A 36 -45.07 33.10 -40.14
N HIS A 37 -44.02 33.63 -40.76
CA HIS A 37 -43.94 33.86 -42.20
C HIS A 37 -42.87 32.92 -42.78
N THR A 38 -43.30 31.91 -43.54
CA THR A 38 -42.40 31.09 -44.37
C THR A 38 -42.38 31.62 -45.79
N ASN A 39 -41.48 31.10 -46.63
CA ASN A 39 -41.35 31.43 -48.05
C ASN A 39 -42.63 31.22 -48.91
N THR A 40 -43.66 30.56 -48.38
CA THR A 40 -44.87 30.15 -49.12
C THR A 40 -46.17 30.24 -48.31
N GLU A 41 -46.08 30.27 -46.98
CA GLU A 41 -47.23 30.20 -46.08
C GLU A 41 -47.09 31.21 -44.93
N ARG A 42 -48.16 31.97 -44.65
CA ARG A 42 -48.34 32.69 -43.39
C ARG A 42 -49.11 31.78 -42.42
N TRP A 43 -48.56 31.54 -41.25
CA TRP A 43 -49.16 30.75 -40.18
C TRP A 43 -49.55 31.70 -39.05
N ASN A 44 -50.85 31.96 -38.89
CA ASN A 44 -51.38 32.69 -37.73
C ASN A 44 -51.84 31.69 -36.68
N PHE A 45 -51.61 32.00 -35.40
CA PHE A 45 -52.03 31.15 -34.28
C PHE A 45 -53.15 31.84 -33.48
N LYS A 46 -54.26 31.14 -33.26
CA LYS A 46 -55.40 31.63 -32.46
C LYS A 46 -55.81 30.61 -31.40
N ASN A 47 -56.24 31.10 -30.24
CA ASN A 47 -56.82 30.27 -29.19
C ASN A 47 -58.31 30.08 -29.47
N GLU A 48 -58.78 28.83 -29.63
CA GLU A 48 -60.19 28.48 -29.70
C GLU A 48 -60.53 27.40 -28.66
N TYR A 49 -61.77 27.42 -28.16
CA TYR A 49 -62.32 26.35 -27.33
C TYR A 49 -63.09 25.38 -28.22
N ASP A 50 -62.91 24.08 -28.00
CA ASP A 50 -63.71 23.03 -28.64
C ASP A 50 -64.64 22.40 -27.58
N GLU A 51 -65.93 22.71 -27.66
CA GLU A 51 -66.97 22.20 -26.76
C GLU A 51 -67.27 20.70 -27.01
N ALA A 52 -66.80 20.12 -28.13
CA ALA A 52 -67.04 18.72 -28.49
C ALA A 52 -66.03 17.73 -27.88
N MET A 53 -65.11 18.19 -27.00
CA MET A 53 -64.21 17.33 -26.23
C MET A 53 -64.43 17.45 -24.73
N GLU A 54 -64.59 16.30 -24.06
CA GLU A 54 -64.72 16.20 -22.61
C GLU A 54 -63.51 16.86 -21.91
N GLY A 55 -63.78 17.98 -21.21
CA GLY A 55 -62.77 18.71 -20.43
C GLY A 55 -62.47 20.15 -20.85
N ASN A 56 -63.21 20.75 -21.79
CA ASN A 56 -63.10 22.16 -22.20
C ASN A 56 -61.67 22.59 -22.58
N GLY A 57 -61.07 21.88 -23.54
CA GLY A 57 -59.71 22.15 -24.00
C GLY A 57 -59.55 23.52 -24.69
N LEU A 58 -58.46 24.21 -24.37
CA LEU A 58 -57.99 25.38 -25.12
C LEU A 58 -57.02 24.94 -26.22
N PHE A 59 -57.33 25.25 -27.48
CA PHE A 59 -56.56 24.82 -28.65
C PHE A 59 -55.91 26.01 -29.36
N ALA A 60 -54.59 25.97 -29.51
CA ALA A 60 -53.88 26.88 -30.42
C ALA A 60 -53.97 26.35 -31.86
N ILE A 61 -54.88 26.92 -32.65
CA ILE A 61 -55.08 26.57 -34.05
C ILE A 61 -54.13 27.38 -34.92
N CYS A 62 -53.28 26.67 -35.66
CA CYS A 62 -52.42 27.23 -36.71
C CYS A 62 -53.21 27.29 -38.03
N THR A 63 -53.69 28.47 -38.42
CA THR A 63 -54.29 28.68 -39.74
C THR A 63 -53.20 29.00 -40.75
N LYS A 64 -53.05 28.15 -41.77
CA LYS A 64 -52.17 28.39 -42.92
C LYS A 64 -52.89 29.20 -44.00
N VAL A 65 -52.27 30.27 -44.46
CA VAL A 65 -52.70 31.05 -45.64
C VAL A 65 -51.57 31.04 -46.67
N ARG A 66 -51.86 30.67 -47.92
CA ARG A 66 -50.87 30.78 -49.00
C ARG A 66 -50.73 32.24 -49.42
N SER A 67 -49.49 32.71 -49.60
CA SER A 67 -49.22 34.14 -49.87
C SER A 67 -50.00 34.72 -51.06
N LYS A 68 -50.27 33.89 -52.09
CA LYS A 68 -50.92 34.32 -53.34
C LYS A 68 -52.43 34.62 -53.24
N GLU A 69 -53.13 34.23 -52.17
CA GLU A 69 -54.60 34.33 -52.13
C GLU A 69 -55.13 35.70 -51.65
N ASN A 70 -54.32 36.49 -50.94
CA ASN A 70 -54.73 37.78 -50.35
C ASN A 70 -54.12 39.03 -51.02
N GLY A 71 -53.46 38.90 -52.18
CA GLY A 71 -52.91 40.03 -52.94
C GLY A 71 -51.66 40.71 -52.36
N TYR A 72 -51.18 40.28 -51.19
CA TYR A 72 -49.90 40.73 -50.60
C TYR A 72 -48.77 39.78 -51.00
N ASP A 73 -47.85 40.25 -51.84
CA ASP A 73 -46.67 39.49 -52.24
C ASP A 73 -45.62 39.44 -51.11
N HIS A 74 -45.89 38.62 -50.10
CA HIS A 74 -44.97 38.34 -49.01
C HIS A 74 -43.90 37.31 -49.41
N SER A 75 -43.12 37.63 -50.44
CA SER A 75 -41.88 36.92 -50.78
C SER A 75 -40.78 37.25 -49.76
N CYS A 76 -40.81 36.62 -48.57
CA CYS A 76 -39.69 36.77 -47.64
C CYS A 76 -38.43 36.08 -48.20
N ASP A 77 -37.30 36.79 -48.18
CA ASP A 77 -36.06 36.39 -48.85
C ASP A 77 -35.43 35.15 -48.22
N ARG A 78 -35.91 33.98 -48.66
CA ARG A 78 -35.44 32.60 -48.34
C ARG A 78 -35.54 32.18 -46.87
N ASN A 79 -35.69 33.13 -45.95
CA ASN A 79 -35.71 32.91 -44.51
C ASN A 79 -37.14 32.78 -43.97
N THR A 80 -37.28 32.08 -42.84
CA THR A 80 -38.54 32.06 -42.05
C THR A 80 -38.45 33.14 -40.98
N HIS A 81 -39.45 34.00 -40.92
CA HIS A 81 -39.55 35.07 -39.92
C HIS A 81 -40.64 34.74 -38.90
N VAL A 82 -40.40 35.12 -37.64
CA VAL A 82 -41.37 35.01 -36.54
C VAL A 82 -41.63 36.41 -36.02
N LEU A 83 -42.88 36.84 -36.11
CA LEU A 83 -43.35 38.11 -35.57
C LEU A 83 -44.09 37.81 -34.26
N VAL A 84 -43.74 38.53 -33.20
CA VAL A 84 -44.42 38.48 -31.90
C VAL A 84 -44.88 39.89 -31.58
N GLU A 85 -46.18 40.11 -31.51
CA GLU A 85 -46.80 41.42 -31.34
C GLU A 85 -47.59 41.45 -30.02
N GLY A 86 -47.34 42.44 -29.15
CA GLY A 86 -48.11 42.62 -27.92
C GLY A 86 -47.66 43.85 -27.14
N PRO A 87 -48.41 44.24 -26.09
CA PRO A 87 -48.28 45.56 -25.47
C PRO A 87 -47.06 45.73 -24.55
N SER A 88 -46.30 44.67 -24.30
CA SER A 88 -45.40 44.55 -23.13
C SER A 88 -44.01 43.98 -23.40
N LEU A 89 -43.72 43.41 -24.58
CA LEU A 89 -42.44 42.71 -24.81
C LEU A 89 -41.31 43.69 -25.15
N THR A 90 -40.33 43.84 -24.25
CA THR A 90 -39.12 44.62 -24.51
C THR A 90 -37.96 43.73 -24.98
N LEU A 91 -36.85 44.33 -25.39
CA LEU A 91 -35.61 43.58 -25.66
C LEU A 91 -34.97 43.03 -24.38
N GLU A 92 -35.30 43.58 -23.20
CA GLU A 92 -34.74 43.18 -21.91
C GLU A 92 -35.39 41.90 -21.37
N ASP A 93 -36.66 41.65 -21.73
CA ASP A 93 -37.36 40.39 -21.46
C ASP A 93 -36.75 39.20 -22.24
N ILE A 94 -36.08 39.49 -23.36
CA ILE A 94 -35.41 38.48 -24.19
C ILE A 94 -34.05 38.15 -23.55
N LYS A 95 -33.98 36.97 -22.92
CA LYS A 95 -32.79 36.45 -22.24
C LYS A 95 -31.72 35.95 -23.23
N LEU A 96 -31.14 36.89 -23.99
CA LEU A 96 -30.11 36.67 -25.01
C LEU A 96 -28.80 36.09 -24.43
N ASP A 97 -28.55 36.30 -23.13
CA ASP A 97 -27.50 35.67 -22.33
C ASP A 97 -27.59 34.14 -22.28
N ARG A 98 -28.79 33.58 -22.47
CA ARG A 98 -29.03 32.12 -22.49
C ARG A 98 -28.64 31.45 -23.82
N PHE A 99 -28.07 32.19 -24.76
CA PHE A 99 -27.76 31.74 -26.11
C PHE A 99 -26.33 32.17 -26.51
N LEU A 100 -25.34 31.30 -26.34
CA LEU A 100 -23.92 31.61 -26.59
C LEU A 100 -23.59 31.86 -28.07
N PHE A 101 -24.53 31.61 -29.00
CA PHE A 101 -24.41 32.02 -30.40
C PHE A 101 -24.99 33.42 -30.69
N LEU A 102 -25.74 34.01 -29.76
CA LEU A 102 -26.21 35.40 -29.80
C LEU A 102 -25.32 36.32 -28.95
N ARG A 103 -24.81 35.80 -27.82
CA ARG A 103 -23.82 36.46 -26.95
C ARG A 103 -22.67 35.50 -26.66
N PRO A 104 -21.70 35.33 -27.59
CA PRO A 104 -20.53 34.48 -27.37
C PRO A 104 -19.64 35.05 -26.25
N PRO A 105 -18.97 34.18 -25.45
CA PRO A 105 -18.00 34.64 -24.46
C PRO A 105 -16.78 35.28 -25.16
N PRO A 106 -16.07 36.22 -24.50
CA PRO A 106 -14.76 36.68 -24.95
C PRO A 106 -13.80 35.50 -25.16
N GLU A 107 -13.06 35.48 -26.26
CA GLU A 107 -12.15 34.38 -26.61
C GLU A 107 -11.08 34.11 -25.53
N SER A 108 -10.63 35.14 -24.81
CA SER A 108 -9.72 35.02 -23.65
C SER A 108 -10.34 34.37 -22.40
N SER A 109 -11.65 34.14 -22.40
CA SER A 109 -12.39 33.47 -21.31
C SER A 109 -12.85 32.05 -21.68
N ILE A 110 -12.31 31.47 -22.76
CA ILE A 110 -12.69 30.16 -23.29
C ILE A 110 -11.47 29.23 -23.31
N LEU A 111 -11.56 28.08 -22.64
CA LEU A 111 -10.63 26.97 -22.83
C LEU A 111 -11.28 25.90 -23.72
N ARG A 112 -10.58 25.46 -24.78
CA ARG A 112 -11.09 24.49 -25.74
C ARG A 112 -9.96 23.70 -26.41
N PRO A 113 -10.21 22.46 -26.88
CA PRO A 113 -9.22 21.70 -27.64
C PRO A 113 -8.72 22.47 -28.86
N LYS A 114 -7.42 22.30 -29.15
CA LYS A 114 -6.74 22.78 -30.36
C LYS A 114 -7.07 21.87 -31.54
N ASP A 115 -7.22 20.57 -31.30
CA ASP A 115 -7.61 19.60 -32.32
C ASP A 115 -8.98 19.97 -32.95
N PRO A 116 -9.06 20.14 -34.29
CA PRO A 116 -10.31 20.56 -34.96
C PRO A 116 -11.45 19.55 -34.94
N VAL A 117 -11.18 18.27 -34.65
CA VAL A 117 -12.18 17.20 -34.51
C VAL A 117 -12.69 17.18 -33.07
N GLU A 118 -11.82 17.10 -32.07
CA GLU A 118 -12.24 17.12 -30.65
C GLU A 118 -12.96 18.43 -30.31
N ARG A 119 -12.51 19.59 -30.83
CA ARG A 119 -13.19 20.88 -30.68
C ARG A 119 -14.63 20.89 -31.23
N ARG A 120 -14.96 20.04 -32.21
CA ARG A 120 -16.33 19.91 -32.76
C ARG A 120 -17.22 18.96 -31.95
N VAL A 121 -16.63 18.07 -31.15
CA VAL A 121 -17.36 17.01 -30.43
C VAL A 121 -17.42 17.27 -28.93
N SER A 122 -16.36 17.76 -28.29
CA SER A 122 -16.33 17.98 -26.84
C SER A 122 -17.04 19.29 -26.46
N GLY A 123 -16.58 20.42 -26.99
CA GLY A 123 -17.10 21.75 -26.66
C GLY A 123 -16.04 22.68 -26.06
N TYR A 124 -16.42 23.47 -25.06
CA TYR A 124 -15.50 24.41 -24.38
C TYR A 124 -15.91 24.77 -22.94
N VAL A 125 -14.92 25.13 -22.13
CA VAL A 125 -15.05 25.64 -20.76
C VAL A 125 -15.05 27.16 -20.78
N CYS A 126 -15.86 27.80 -19.93
CA CYS A 126 -15.95 29.24 -19.76
C CYS A 126 -15.37 29.65 -18.39
N THR A 127 -14.32 30.47 -18.39
CA THR A 127 -13.60 30.90 -17.18
C THR A 127 -14.06 32.26 -16.64
N SER A 128 -14.93 32.97 -17.37
CA SER A 128 -15.52 34.25 -16.94
C SER A 128 -16.53 34.06 -15.80
N GLU A 129 -16.41 34.85 -14.73
CA GLU A 129 -17.30 34.80 -13.55
C GLU A 129 -18.79 34.95 -13.91
N SER A 130 -19.12 35.70 -14.95
CA SER A 130 -20.50 35.90 -15.45
C SER A 130 -21.14 34.65 -16.09
N LEU A 131 -20.36 33.63 -16.41
CA LEU A 131 -20.83 32.33 -16.93
C LEU A 131 -20.60 31.18 -15.94
N ARG A 132 -20.16 31.50 -14.73
CA ARG A 132 -19.77 30.52 -13.71
C ARG A 132 -20.97 29.69 -13.24
N GLY A 133 -20.77 28.38 -13.12
CA GLY A 133 -21.83 27.43 -12.76
C GLY A 133 -22.93 27.25 -13.82
N LEU A 134 -22.82 27.87 -15.00
CA LEU A 134 -23.82 27.77 -16.05
C LEU A 134 -23.48 26.64 -17.03
N LEU A 135 -24.42 25.71 -17.21
CA LEU A 135 -24.33 24.63 -18.19
C LEU A 135 -25.15 24.97 -19.45
N PHE A 136 -24.45 24.98 -20.57
CA PHE A 136 -24.98 25.11 -21.91
C PHE A 136 -24.74 23.81 -22.70
N ILE A 137 -25.66 23.47 -23.59
CA ILE A 137 -25.51 22.38 -24.55
C ILE A 137 -25.75 22.95 -25.95
N LYS A 138 -24.77 22.79 -26.85
CA LYS A 138 -24.80 23.31 -28.24
C LYS A 138 -25.12 24.82 -28.29
N GLY A 139 -24.63 25.58 -27.32
CA GLY A 139 -24.84 27.02 -27.16
C GLY A 139 -26.17 27.43 -26.52
N LEU A 140 -27.03 26.48 -26.13
CA LEU A 140 -28.30 26.72 -25.44
C LEU A 140 -28.15 26.52 -23.93
N PHE A 141 -28.55 27.49 -23.12
CA PHE A 141 -28.58 27.34 -21.67
C PHE A 141 -29.56 26.23 -21.25
N VAL A 142 -29.09 25.36 -20.35
CA VAL A 142 -29.88 24.26 -19.77
C VAL A 142 -30.14 24.52 -18.29
N LYS A 143 -29.08 24.72 -17.50
CA LYS A 143 -29.18 24.79 -16.03
C LYS A 143 -28.10 25.70 -15.46
N ALA A 144 -28.46 26.44 -14.40
CA ALA A 144 -27.51 27.09 -13.51
C ALA A 144 -27.33 26.22 -12.27
N TYR A 145 -26.08 26.07 -11.82
CA TYR A 145 -25.72 25.36 -10.60
C TYR A 145 -25.32 26.36 -9.52
N THR A 146 -25.92 26.24 -8.35
CA THR A 146 -25.65 27.13 -7.21
C THR A 146 -24.42 26.63 -6.45
N ALA A 147 -23.40 27.50 -6.31
CA ALA A 147 -22.22 27.21 -5.49
C ALA A 147 -22.60 26.84 -4.05
N GLY A 148 -21.81 25.97 -3.42
CA GLY A 148 -22.09 25.45 -2.07
C GLY A 148 -23.17 24.36 -2.03
N THR A 149 -23.68 23.88 -3.17
CA THR A 149 -24.45 22.63 -3.24
C THR A 149 -23.53 21.46 -3.57
N ARG A 150 -23.82 20.27 -3.02
CA ARG A 150 -22.94 19.08 -3.08
C ARG A 150 -22.61 18.57 -4.49
N ASN A 151 -23.43 18.96 -5.48
CA ASN A 151 -23.23 18.64 -6.90
C ASN A 151 -23.34 19.94 -7.72
N HIS A 152 -22.39 20.88 -7.56
CA HIS A 152 -22.36 22.14 -8.32
C HIS A 152 -21.25 22.15 -9.39
N LEU A 153 -21.30 23.15 -10.27
CA LEU A 153 -20.24 23.42 -11.26
C LEU A 153 -19.41 24.63 -10.82
N TYR A 154 -18.09 24.51 -10.77
CA TYR A 154 -17.18 25.61 -10.42
C TYR A 154 -16.98 26.56 -11.60
N TYR A 155 -16.82 26.05 -12.83
CA TYR A 155 -16.73 26.83 -14.06
C TYR A 155 -18.04 26.83 -14.87
N GLY A 156 -18.08 27.59 -15.98
CA GLY A 156 -19.14 27.47 -16.98
C GLY A 156 -18.78 26.46 -18.07
N TYR A 157 -19.77 25.80 -18.68
CA TYR A 157 -19.52 24.75 -19.68
C TYR A 157 -20.46 24.85 -20.87
N ASN A 158 -19.93 24.68 -22.09
CA ASN A 158 -20.71 24.48 -23.30
C ASN A 158 -20.34 23.15 -23.95
N ILE A 159 -21.18 22.13 -23.75
CA ILE A 159 -20.96 20.78 -24.30
C ILE A 159 -21.62 20.68 -25.68
N ILE A 160 -20.87 20.24 -26.70
CA ILE A 160 -21.38 20.16 -28.08
C ILE A 160 -21.79 18.73 -28.47
N GLY A 161 -21.20 17.72 -27.85
CA GLY A 161 -21.36 16.31 -28.21
C GLY A 161 -22.67 15.65 -27.77
N TYR A 162 -22.63 14.32 -27.69
CA TYR A 162 -23.76 13.47 -27.31
C TYR A 162 -23.97 13.44 -25.79
N LEU A 163 -24.39 14.57 -25.22
CA LEU A 163 -25.09 14.61 -23.94
C LEU A 163 -26.60 14.62 -24.24
N GLN A 164 -27.26 13.48 -24.02
CA GLN A 164 -28.70 13.35 -24.28
C GLN A 164 -29.50 14.12 -23.23
N LEU A 165 -30.22 15.16 -23.67
CA LEU A 165 -31.33 15.74 -22.93
C LEU A 165 -32.61 14.95 -23.23
N ASN A 166 -33.48 14.80 -22.23
CA ASN A 166 -34.86 14.38 -22.49
C ASN A 166 -35.69 15.54 -23.09
N ARG A 167 -36.96 15.28 -23.42
CA ARG A 167 -37.89 16.30 -23.98
C ARG A 167 -37.97 17.56 -23.11
N ASP A 168 -37.99 17.37 -21.79
CA ASP A 168 -38.24 18.43 -20.81
C ASP A 168 -36.94 19.13 -20.35
N ARG A 169 -35.80 18.72 -20.94
CA ARG A 169 -34.43 19.19 -20.70
C ARG A 169 -33.87 18.86 -19.32
N ASP A 170 -34.39 17.82 -18.69
CA ASP A 170 -33.68 17.21 -17.57
C ASP A 170 -32.31 16.71 -18.04
N LEU A 171 -31.31 16.95 -17.21
CA LEU A 171 -29.97 16.46 -17.42
C LEU A 171 -29.89 14.99 -17.00
N PRO A 172 -28.98 14.20 -17.60
CA PRO A 172 -28.67 12.87 -17.10
C PRO A 172 -28.02 12.96 -15.70
N GLU A 173 -27.84 11.79 -15.07
CA GLU A 173 -27.16 11.65 -13.79
C GLU A 173 -25.81 12.40 -13.74
N SER A 174 -25.45 12.90 -12.56
CA SER A 174 -24.26 13.77 -12.39
C SER A 174 -22.95 13.09 -12.80
N SER A 175 -22.88 11.76 -12.71
CA SER A 175 -21.79 10.91 -13.24
C SER A 175 -21.57 11.10 -14.75
N ARG A 176 -22.64 11.03 -15.56
CA ARG A 176 -22.58 11.26 -17.02
C ARG A 176 -22.24 12.70 -17.39
N LEU A 177 -22.55 13.67 -16.51
CA LEU A 177 -22.12 15.05 -16.71
C LEU A 177 -20.63 15.21 -16.37
N SER A 178 -20.15 14.63 -15.26
CA SER A 178 -18.73 14.62 -14.90
C SER A 178 -17.89 14.03 -16.02
N GLU A 179 -18.23 12.83 -16.49
CA GLU A 179 -17.50 12.13 -17.56
C GLU A 179 -17.27 12.99 -18.81
N LYS A 180 -18.27 13.80 -19.22
CA LYS A 180 -18.12 14.70 -20.39
C LYS A 180 -17.35 15.97 -20.08
N ILE A 181 -17.35 16.43 -18.82
CA ILE A 181 -16.52 17.54 -18.35
C ILE A 181 -15.05 17.10 -18.21
N SER A 182 -14.78 15.95 -17.59
CA SER A 182 -13.44 15.36 -17.51
C SER A 182 -12.88 15.04 -18.90
N TRP A 183 -13.69 14.54 -19.84
CA TRP A 183 -13.23 14.33 -21.22
C TRP A 183 -12.83 15.64 -21.92
N LEU A 184 -13.60 16.72 -21.73
CA LEU A 184 -13.30 18.05 -22.25
C LEU A 184 -12.01 18.61 -21.63
N TRP A 185 -11.84 18.53 -20.30
CA TRP A 185 -10.61 18.94 -19.62
C TRP A 185 -9.41 18.11 -20.04
N GLY A 186 -9.57 16.79 -20.15
CA GLY A 186 -8.51 15.88 -20.58
C GLY A 186 -7.98 16.19 -21.98
N ALA A 187 -8.87 16.54 -22.92
CA ALA A 187 -8.48 17.01 -24.25
C ALA A 187 -7.66 18.31 -24.18
N ILE A 188 -8.12 19.30 -23.40
CA ILE A 188 -7.44 20.59 -23.24
C ILE A 188 -6.07 20.42 -22.55
N LEU A 189 -5.99 19.64 -21.47
CA LEU A 189 -4.76 19.38 -20.71
C LEU A 189 -3.74 18.57 -21.52
N ARG A 190 -4.21 17.61 -22.34
CA ARG A 190 -3.36 16.86 -23.28
C ARG A 190 -2.83 17.76 -24.41
N ASP A 191 -3.63 18.70 -24.90
CA ASP A 191 -3.18 19.72 -25.86
C ASP A 191 -2.21 20.74 -25.24
N GLU A 192 -2.27 20.98 -23.93
CA GLU A 192 -1.24 21.72 -23.21
C GLU A 192 0.04 20.89 -23.08
N TYR A 193 -0.03 19.65 -22.57
CA TYR A 193 1.10 18.71 -22.49
C TYR A 193 1.83 18.61 -23.83
N ASN A 194 1.11 18.34 -24.92
CA ASN A 194 1.68 18.21 -26.25
C ASN A 194 2.39 19.50 -26.72
N SER A 195 2.00 20.69 -26.23
CA SER A 195 2.69 21.95 -26.56
C SER A 195 3.83 22.32 -25.61
N VAL A 196 3.84 21.83 -24.37
CA VAL A 196 4.89 22.08 -23.36
C VAL A 196 6.03 21.06 -23.47
N TYR A 197 5.72 19.81 -23.84
CA TYR A 197 6.67 18.68 -23.87
C TYR A 197 7.12 18.24 -25.27
N ALA A 198 6.60 18.80 -26.36
CA ALA A 198 7.11 18.51 -27.72
C ALA A 198 8.39 19.30 -28.09
N GLY A 199 9.02 19.97 -27.13
CA GLY A 199 10.35 20.57 -27.24
C GLY A 199 11.23 20.14 -26.07
N GLU A 200 12.54 20.09 -26.29
CA GLU A 200 13.53 19.55 -25.33
C GLU A 200 13.68 20.35 -24.02
N THR A 201 13.02 21.51 -23.91
CA THR A 201 12.98 22.33 -22.69
C THR A 201 11.53 22.73 -22.36
N PRO A 202 10.94 22.19 -21.27
CA PRO A 202 9.55 22.49 -20.93
C PRO A 202 9.45 23.90 -20.31
N VAL A 203 8.68 24.75 -20.97
CA VAL A 203 8.48 26.16 -20.60
C VAL A 203 7.47 26.29 -19.45
N PRO A 204 7.64 27.22 -18.50
CA PRO A 204 6.63 27.45 -17.46
C PRO A 204 5.27 27.86 -18.03
N SER A 205 4.23 27.09 -17.72
CA SER A 205 2.85 27.43 -18.11
C SER A 205 2.41 28.76 -17.46
N PRO A 206 1.78 29.68 -18.21
CA PRO A 206 1.22 30.92 -17.68
C PRO A 206 0.20 30.69 -16.55
N SER A 207 -0.05 31.70 -15.71
CA SER A 207 -1.09 31.66 -14.65
C SER A 207 -2.45 31.20 -15.15
N ASP A 208 -2.77 31.56 -16.39
CA ASP A 208 -4.07 31.37 -17.02
C ASP A 208 -4.11 30.08 -17.89
N SER A 209 -3.10 29.21 -17.76
CA SER A 209 -3.06 27.92 -18.45
C SER A 209 -4.15 26.97 -17.94
N ALA A 210 -4.52 25.98 -18.75
CA ALA A 210 -5.52 24.99 -18.35
C ALA A 210 -5.00 24.15 -17.17
N SER A 211 -3.71 23.78 -17.18
CA SER A 211 -3.05 23.10 -16.05
C SER A 211 -3.13 23.90 -14.75
N ASN A 212 -2.84 25.21 -14.77
CA ASN A 212 -2.91 26.06 -13.58
C ASN A 212 -4.35 26.25 -13.10
N LEU A 213 -5.28 26.49 -14.02
CA LEU A 213 -6.70 26.67 -13.67
C LEU A 213 -7.31 25.38 -13.11
N TYR A 214 -6.89 24.20 -13.59
CA TYR A 214 -7.35 22.90 -13.09
C TYR A 214 -6.68 22.49 -11.76
N LEU A 215 -5.39 22.79 -11.55
CA LEU A 215 -4.77 22.65 -10.22
C LEU A 215 -5.46 23.57 -9.20
N SER A 216 -5.74 24.82 -9.58
CA SER A 216 -6.42 25.80 -8.71
C SER A 216 -7.91 25.51 -8.47
N LEU A 217 -8.48 24.56 -9.19
CA LEU A 217 -9.80 24.01 -8.98
C LEU A 217 -9.73 22.89 -7.92
N LEU A 218 -8.86 21.89 -8.13
CA LEU A 218 -8.56 20.82 -7.17
C LEU A 218 -8.11 21.36 -5.80
N GLU A 219 -7.34 22.47 -5.78
CA GLU A 219 -6.89 23.10 -4.54
C GLU A 219 -8.03 23.72 -3.71
N LYS A 220 -9.13 24.12 -4.36
CA LYS A 220 -10.24 24.91 -3.78
C LYS A 220 -11.50 24.12 -3.49
N ASP A 221 -11.89 23.21 -4.40
CA ASP A 221 -13.17 22.50 -4.31
C ASP A 221 -13.08 21.10 -4.93
N GLU A 222 -12.65 20.13 -4.11
CA GLU A 222 -12.62 18.70 -4.46
C GLU A 222 -14.04 18.07 -4.54
N THR A 223 -15.12 18.86 -4.38
CA THR A 223 -16.52 18.37 -4.33
C THR A 223 -17.37 18.78 -5.53
N CYS A 224 -16.89 19.69 -6.37
CA CYS A 224 -17.61 20.12 -7.57
C CYS A 224 -17.59 19.04 -8.67
N ILE A 225 -18.60 19.07 -9.56
CA ILE A 225 -18.74 18.11 -10.68
C ILE A 225 -17.53 18.21 -11.64
N ASP A 226 -16.86 19.36 -11.71
CA ASP A 226 -15.68 19.62 -12.54
C ASP A 226 -14.49 18.68 -12.26
N VAL A 227 -14.45 18.09 -11.05
CA VAL A 227 -13.41 17.15 -10.57
C VAL A 227 -13.99 15.86 -9.97
N ALA A 228 -15.30 15.64 -10.07
CA ALA A 228 -15.92 14.41 -9.55
C ALA A 228 -15.41 13.19 -10.32
N ASP A 229 -15.06 12.11 -9.61
CA ASP A 229 -14.47 10.89 -10.16
C ASP A 229 -13.17 11.12 -10.99
N PHE A 230 -12.45 12.21 -10.72
CA PHE A 230 -11.21 12.65 -11.42
C PHE A 230 -10.19 11.51 -11.63
N GLU A 231 -9.87 10.78 -10.56
CA GLU A 231 -8.96 9.63 -10.59
C GLU A 231 -9.45 8.49 -11.50
N HIS A 232 -10.76 8.20 -11.53
CA HIS A 232 -11.35 7.19 -12.40
C HIS A 232 -11.44 7.63 -13.87
N HIS A 233 -11.57 8.93 -14.11
CA HIS A 233 -11.62 9.52 -15.45
C HIS A 233 -10.24 9.71 -16.08
N PHE A 234 -9.16 9.79 -15.30
CA PHE A 234 -7.78 9.89 -15.81
C PHE A 234 -6.88 8.72 -15.40
N ASP A 235 -7.46 7.57 -15.06
CA ASP A 235 -6.81 6.27 -14.84
C ASP A 235 -5.78 5.90 -15.95
N PRO A 236 -4.68 5.17 -15.63
CA PRO A 236 -3.68 4.69 -16.60
C PRO A 236 -4.24 4.04 -17.88
N SER A 237 -5.35 3.31 -17.77
CA SER A 237 -5.99 2.63 -18.91
C SER A 237 -6.83 3.56 -19.82
N LYS A 238 -7.04 4.84 -19.45
CA LYS A 238 -8.01 5.72 -20.09
C LYS A 238 -7.43 7.04 -20.58
N TYR A 239 -7.98 7.56 -21.69
CA TYR A 239 -7.82 8.93 -22.21
C TYR A 239 -6.39 9.51 -22.39
N GLN A 240 -5.33 8.68 -22.26
CA GLN A 240 -3.92 9.10 -22.09
C GLN A 240 -3.68 9.84 -20.75
N GLY A 241 -4.32 9.36 -19.67
CA GLY A 241 -4.25 9.93 -18.32
C GLY A 241 -2.85 10.21 -17.81
N GLU A 242 -1.86 9.39 -18.20
CA GLU A 242 -0.44 9.54 -17.86
C GLU A 242 0.10 10.93 -18.27
N LYS A 243 -0.27 11.43 -19.44
CA LYS A 243 0.12 12.78 -19.92
C LYS A 243 -0.52 13.88 -19.10
N ILE A 244 -1.76 13.66 -18.66
CA ILE A 244 -2.54 14.60 -17.84
C ILE A 244 -1.95 14.66 -16.42
N ALA A 245 -1.66 13.51 -15.83
CA ALA A 245 -0.94 13.40 -14.56
C ALA A 245 0.46 14.07 -14.63
N LYS A 246 1.20 13.85 -15.73
CA LYS A 246 2.53 14.47 -15.95
C LYS A 246 2.48 16.00 -16.09
N ILE A 247 1.55 16.59 -16.86
CA ILE A 247 1.46 18.06 -16.97
C ILE A 247 0.98 18.71 -15.66
N LEU A 248 0.08 18.05 -14.91
CA LEU A 248 -0.37 18.54 -13.61
C LEU A 248 0.77 18.48 -12.57
N LEU A 249 1.52 17.38 -12.49
CA LEU A 249 2.71 17.28 -11.63
C LEU A 249 3.77 18.32 -11.98
N PHE A 250 4.10 18.47 -13.25
CA PHE A 250 5.10 19.44 -13.69
C PHE A 250 4.72 20.88 -13.33
N THR A 251 3.47 21.25 -13.60
CA THR A 251 2.93 22.58 -13.26
C THR A 251 2.93 22.80 -11.75
N TYR A 252 2.60 21.77 -10.95
CA TYR A 252 2.66 21.84 -9.50
C TYR A 252 4.09 21.98 -8.97
N LEU A 253 5.06 21.22 -9.50
CA LEU A 253 6.48 21.33 -9.14
C LEU A 253 7.07 22.70 -9.50
N LEU A 254 6.63 23.33 -10.60
CA LEU A 254 6.99 24.72 -10.92
C LEU A 254 6.45 25.72 -9.89
N ARG A 255 5.19 25.58 -9.45
CA ARG A 255 4.63 26.37 -8.34
C ARG A 255 5.47 26.22 -7.08
N GLN A 256 5.80 24.97 -6.70
CA GLN A 256 6.56 24.68 -5.50
C GLN A 256 8.02 25.16 -5.57
N ARG A 257 8.68 25.08 -6.72
CA ARG A 257 10.03 25.63 -6.92
C ARG A 257 10.07 27.15 -6.73
N THR A 258 8.98 27.84 -7.06
CA THR A 258 8.82 29.30 -6.85
C THR A 258 8.50 29.63 -5.39
N ALA A 259 7.64 28.84 -4.72
CA ALA A 259 7.24 29.06 -3.34
C ALA A 259 8.31 28.64 -2.30
N ASN A 260 9.07 27.58 -2.59
CA ASN A 260 10.05 26.95 -1.71
C ASN A 260 11.47 26.92 -2.35
N PRO A 261 12.06 28.08 -2.68
CA PRO A 261 13.34 28.16 -3.39
C PRO A 261 14.47 27.50 -2.59
N GLY A 262 15.20 26.59 -3.23
CA GLY A 262 16.36 25.89 -2.65
C GLY A 262 16.03 24.72 -1.71
N LYS A 263 14.76 24.49 -1.36
CA LYS A 263 14.33 23.32 -0.57
C LYS A 263 14.08 22.10 -1.45
N LYS A 264 14.30 20.91 -0.91
CA LYS A 264 13.73 19.66 -1.44
C LYS A 264 12.34 19.49 -0.82
N VAL A 265 11.30 19.38 -1.65
CA VAL A 265 9.91 19.17 -1.19
C VAL A 265 9.54 17.69 -1.28
N TRP A 266 8.63 17.26 -0.41
CA TRP A 266 7.97 15.96 -0.46
C TRP A 266 6.45 16.16 -0.55
N LEU A 267 5.78 15.40 -1.43
CA LEU A 267 4.35 15.52 -1.68
C LEU A 267 3.57 14.46 -0.90
N TYR A 268 2.50 14.84 -0.20
CA TYR A 268 1.64 13.91 0.56
C TYR A 268 0.16 14.30 0.48
N GLY A 269 -0.74 13.32 0.64
CA GLY A 269 -2.20 13.57 0.62
C GLY A 269 -2.67 14.35 1.85
N ARG A 270 -3.46 15.41 1.62
CA ARG A 270 -4.04 16.29 2.64
C ARG A 270 -4.84 15.55 3.72
N SER A 271 -5.54 14.47 3.35
CA SER A 271 -6.45 13.71 4.23
C SER A 271 -5.82 12.40 4.75
N ALA A 272 -4.51 12.21 4.59
CA ALA A 272 -3.80 11.11 5.24
C ALA A 272 -3.88 11.25 6.77
N GLY A 273 -4.58 10.32 7.44
CA GLY A 273 -5.04 10.43 8.83
C GLY A 273 -3.97 10.44 9.93
N ASP A 274 -2.69 10.51 9.57
CA ASP A 274 -1.53 10.62 10.48
C ASP A 274 -0.54 11.69 9.96
N SER A 275 -1.08 12.83 9.53
CA SER A 275 -0.33 13.86 8.80
C SER A 275 0.81 14.49 9.61
N GLU A 276 0.71 14.53 10.94
CA GLU A 276 1.79 15.03 11.81
C GLU A 276 2.97 14.05 11.87
N ARG A 277 2.73 12.76 12.09
CA ARG A 277 3.80 11.74 12.05
C ARG A 277 4.38 11.59 10.66
N GLN A 278 3.57 11.66 9.61
CA GLN A 278 4.07 11.71 8.23
C GLN A 278 4.97 12.93 8.03
N CYS A 279 4.57 14.13 8.47
CA CYS A 279 5.44 15.31 8.44
C CYS A 279 6.73 15.12 9.25
N GLN A 280 6.69 14.42 10.38
CA GLN A 280 7.88 14.12 11.20
C GLN A 280 8.83 13.16 10.45
N ILE A 281 8.33 12.09 9.85
CA ILE A 281 9.11 11.15 9.04
C ILE A 281 9.70 11.87 7.81
N ILE A 282 8.94 12.73 7.12
CA ILE A 282 9.42 13.56 6.00
C ILE A 282 10.55 14.50 6.43
N ARG A 283 10.42 15.17 7.60
CA ARG A 283 11.46 16.04 8.17
C ARG A 283 12.71 15.26 8.59
N ASN A 284 12.56 14.04 9.10
CA ASN A 284 13.68 13.14 9.42
C ASN A 284 14.47 12.74 8.15
N MET A 285 13.79 12.59 7.01
CA MET A 285 14.40 12.44 5.68
C MET A 285 14.99 13.75 5.09
N GLN A 286 14.97 14.85 5.85
CA GLN A 286 15.47 16.20 5.45
C GLN A 286 14.72 16.82 4.26
N LEU A 287 13.42 16.55 4.16
CA LEU A 287 12.54 17.10 3.12
C LEU A 287 11.48 18.03 3.72
N GLU A 288 10.97 18.97 2.93
CA GLU A 288 9.89 19.87 3.32
C GLU A 288 8.52 19.25 2.94
N PRO A 289 7.64 18.93 3.91
CA PRO A 289 6.32 18.36 3.62
C PRO A 289 5.39 19.39 2.95
N VAL A 290 4.82 19.02 1.80
CA VAL A 290 3.89 19.84 1.01
C VAL A 290 2.61 19.04 0.73
N PRO A 291 1.43 19.49 1.22
CA PRO A 291 0.18 18.77 1.01
C PRO A 291 -0.39 18.96 -0.40
N LEU A 292 -0.92 17.87 -0.96
CA LEU A 292 -1.70 17.82 -2.20
C LEU A 292 -3.19 17.60 -1.91
N PRO A 293 -4.10 18.11 -2.76
CA PRO A 293 -5.47 17.58 -2.89
C PRO A 293 -5.43 16.05 -3.05
N ASP A 294 -6.31 15.32 -2.37
CA ASP A 294 -6.19 13.87 -2.27
C ASP A 294 -6.51 13.16 -3.59
N ALA A 295 -7.44 13.72 -4.37
CA ALA A 295 -7.71 13.25 -5.73
C ALA A 295 -6.48 13.41 -6.65
N LEU A 296 -5.67 14.46 -6.43
CA LEU A 296 -4.41 14.67 -7.15
C LEU A 296 -3.31 13.73 -6.66
N PHE A 297 -3.20 13.50 -5.34
CA PHE A 297 -2.25 12.53 -4.79
C PHE A 297 -2.51 11.12 -5.36
N ARG A 298 -3.76 10.63 -5.28
CA ARG A 298 -4.16 9.31 -5.79
C ARG A 298 -3.94 9.16 -7.30
N LEU A 299 -4.18 10.21 -8.10
CA LEU A 299 -3.83 10.17 -9.53
C LEU A 299 -2.32 10.00 -9.72
N LEU A 300 -1.50 10.81 -9.07
CA LEU A 300 -0.04 10.77 -9.25
C LEU A 300 0.58 9.45 -8.76
N GLU A 301 0.04 8.89 -7.68
CA GLU A 301 0.37 7.56 -7.15
C GLU A 301 -0.05 6.44 -8.14
N GLY A 302 -1.27 6.48 -8.66
CA GLY A 302 -1.78 5.50 -9.64
C GLY A 302 -1.03 5.50 -10.98
N HIS A 303 -0.41 6.62 -11.37
CA HIS A 303 0.50 6.72 -12.52
C HIS A 303 1.98 6.52 -12.16
N GLN A 304 2.29 6.13 -10.92
CA GLN A 304 3.65 5.89 -10.40
C GLN A 304 4.60 7.10 -10.56
N LEU A 305 4.05 8.33 -10.59
CA LEU A 305 4.82 9.57 -10.75
C LEU A 305 5.35 10.13 -9.43
N ILE A 306 4.86 9.62 -8.31
CA ILE A 306 5.34 9.87 -6.95
C ILE A 306 5.45 8.54 -6.19
N TRP A 307 6.33 8.47 -5.19
CA TRP A 307 6.39 7.36 -4.25
C TRP A 307 5.64 7.68 -2.97
N THR A 308 5.13 6.65 -2.29
CA THR A 308 4.60 6.81 -0.94
C THR A 308 5.75 7.01 0.07
N ILE A 309 5.42 7.59 1.22
CA ILE A 309 6.39 7.78 2.31
C ILE A 309 7.01 6.46 2.78
N TYR A 310 6.25 5.36 2.72
CA TYR A 310 6.71 4.03 3.10
C TYR A 310 7.70 3.47 2.07
N VAL A 311 7.37 3.53 0.77
CA VAL A 311 8.26 3.06 -0.32
C VAL A 311 9.59 3.80 -0.31
N GLU A 312 9.61 5.12 -0.13
CA GLU A 312 10.86 5.87 -0.04
C GLU A 312 11.62 5.58 1.26
N ARG A 313 10.94 5.47 2.41
CA ARG A 313 11.57 5.11 3.69
C ARG A 313 12.28 3.76 3.59
N GLU A 314 11.65 2.77 2.96
CA GLU A 314 12.26 1.47 2.69
C GLU A 314 13.44 1.57 1.73
N ARG A 315 13.28 2.25 0.58
CA ARG A 315 14.34 2.41 -0.43
C ARG A 315 15.58 3.09 0.18
N VAL A 316 15.38 4.14 0.97
CA VAL A 316 16.44 4.87 1.68
C VAL A 316 17.09 4.01 2.76
N PHE A 317 16.33 3.14 3.44
CA PHE A 317 16.88 2.21 4.46
C PHE A 317 17.71 1.07 3.83
N LYS A 318 17.21 0.43 2.77
CA LYS A 318 17.95 -0.60 2.00
C LYS A 318 19.30 -0.06 1.49
N LEU A 319 19.32 1.21 1.04
CA LEU A 319 20.50 1.92 0.53
C LEU A 319 21.47 2.45 1.61
N ARG A 320 21.21 2.23 2.91
CA ARG A 320 22.18 2.59 3.95
C ARG A 320 23.40 1.68 3.94
N THR A 321 24.52 2.20 4.43
CA THR A 321 25.69 1.41 4.79
C THR A 321 25.37 0.49 5.97
N ASP A 322 26.03 -0.66 6.01
CA ASP A 322 25.97 -1.57 7.14
C ASP A 322 26.64 -0.92 8.37
N THR A 323 26.20 -1.26 9.58
CA THR A 323 26.66 -0.59 10.81
C THR A 323 28.05 -1.04 11.25
N THR A 324 28.85 -0.08 11.71
CA THR A 324 30.12 -0.30 12.41
C THR A 324 29.95 -0.42 13.93
N ALA A 325 28.71 -0.38 14.47
CA ALA A 325 28.46 -0.44 15.92
C ALA A 325 29.06 -1.68 16.62
N PHE A 326 29.25 -2.79 15.89
CA PHE A 326 29.88 -4.01 16.41
C PHE A 326 31.42 -4.02 16.39
N GLU A 327 32.07 -3.00 15.81
CA GLU A 327 33.53 -2.86 15.82
C GLU A 327 34.03 -2.26 17.15
N LEU A 328 33.14 -1.58 17.87
CA LEU A 328 33.40 -0.98 19.18
C LEU A 328 33.34 -2.04 20.30
N ALA A 329 34.33 -2.93 20.30
CA ALA A 329 34.46 -4.13 21.16
C ALA A 329 34.53 -3.88 22.69
N HIS A 330 34.15 -2.69 23.15
CA HIS A 330 34.03 -2.31 24.56
C HIS A 330 32.58 -2.25 25.04
N PHE A 331 31.60 -2.17 24.14
CA PHE A 331 30.18 -2.11 24.50
C PHE A 331 29.53 -3.49 24.51
N SER A 332 29.05 -3.91 25.68
CA SER A 332 28.40 -5.21 25.86
C SER A 332 27.00 -5.25 25.22
N PHE A 333 26.26 -4.14 25.26
CA PHE A 333 24.87 -4.08 24.78
C PHE A 333 24.68 -4.44 23.29
N PRO A 334 25.42 -3.86 22.31
CA PRO A 334 25.26 -4.25 20.90
C PRO A 334 25.52 -5.74 20.65
N HIS A 335 26.52 -6.32 21.32
CA HIS A 335 26.86 -7.73 21.17
C HIS A 335 25.79 -8.65 21.77
N HIS A 336 25.20 -8.29 22.92
CA HIS A 336 24.05 -8.99 23.51
C HIS A 336 22.82 -8.95 22.60
N VAL A 337 22.47 -7.77 22.08
CA VAL A 337 21.34 -7.60 21.14
C VAL A 337 21.54 -8.48 19.91
N ARG A 338 22.74 -8.44 19.29
CA ARG A 338 23.06 -9.30 18.13
C ARG A 338 23.02 -10.79 18.46
N HIS A 339 23.53 -11.19 19.62
CA HIS A 339 23.52 -12.59 20.08
C HIS A 339 22.09 -13.11 20.22
N LEU A 340 21.20 -12.38 20.91
CA LEU A 340 19.81 -12.80 21.05
C LEU A 340 19.05 -12.77 19.71
N ILE A 341 19.32 -11.81 18.82
CA ILE A 341 18.73 -11.82 17.47
C ILE A 341 19.16 -13.07 16.67
N ASN A 342 20.40 -13.54 16.82
CA ASN A 342 20.83 -14.83 16.23
C ASN A 342 20.11 -16.03 16.87
N VAL A 343 19.90 -16.03 18.19
CA VAL A 343 19.10 -17.06 18.91
C VAL A 343 17.65 -17.10 18.41
N LEU A 344 17.06 -15.93 18.16
CA LEU A 344 15.69 -15.77 17.63
C LEU A 344 15.57 -16.13 16.14
N ARG A 345 16.62 -15.89 15.35
CA ARG A 345 16.76 -16.49 14.01
C ARG A 345 16.78 -18.02 14.09
N ALA A 346 17.45 -18.59 15.09
CA ALA A 346 17.53 -20.04 15.25
C ALA A 346 16.25 -20.69 15.80
N SER A 347 15.36 -19.93 16.48
CA SER A 347 14.23 -20.50 17.23
C SER A 347 13.11 -21.08 16.37
N HIS A 348 12.94 -20.64 15.12
CA HIS A 348 11.83 -21.05 14.26
C HIS A 348 12.27 -21.27 12.80
N PRO A 349 11.79 -22.30 12.08
CA PRO A 349 12.15 -22.51 10.66
C PRO A 349 11.87 -21.27 9.79
N SER A 350 10.79 -20.54 10.07
CA SER A 350 10.43 -19.31 9.34
C SER A 350 11.36 -18.13 9.59
N THR A 351 12.09 -18.08 10.72
CA THR A 351 13.12 -17.06 10.97
C THR A 351 14.51 -17.52 10.49
N GLN A 352 14.79 -18.83 10.52
CA GLN A 352 16.05 -19.42 10.04
C GLN A 352 16.35 -19.13 8.56
N LYS A 353 15.33 -18.95 7.71
CA LYS A 353 15.50 -18.66 6.27
C LYS A 353 16.06 -17.27 5.96
N PHE A 354 16.14 -16.36 6.95
CA PHE A 354 16.54 -14.97 6.75
C PHE A 354 17.98 -14.66 7.17
N THR A 355 18.64 -13.80 6.38
CA THR A 355 19.92 -13.16 6.71
C THR A 355 19.67 -11.79 7.34
N TYR A 356 20.30 -11.49 8.47
CA TYR A 356 20.02 -10.27 9.24
C TYR A 356 21.15 -9.26 9.02
N ILE A 357 20.83 -8.09 8.44
CA ILE A 357 21.81 -7.05 8.08
C ILE A 357 21.49 -5.77 8.86
N TRP A 358 22.43 -5.34 9.70
CA TRP A 358 22.28 -4.12 10.51
C TRP A 358 22.73 -2.88 9.74
N LYS A 359 21.91 -1.83 9.70
CA LYS A 359 22.10 -0.60 8.89
C LYS A 359 22.23 0.65 9.76
N ASP A 360 23.04 1.64 9.33
CA ASP A 360 23.07 2.99 9.95
C ASP A 360 21.76 3.74 9.67
N GLY A 361 20.81 3.62 10.62
CA GLY A 361 19.41 4.03 10.42
C GLY A 361 18.95 5.14 11.34
N LYS A 362 19.86 5.86 12.01
CA LYS A 362 19.60 6.84 13.09
C LYS A 362 18.57 7.93 12.77
N ASN A 363 18.40 8.30 11.49
CA ASN A 363 17.42 9.31 11.03
C ASN A 363 16.25 8.70 10.24
N ILE A 364 16.04 7.39 10.32
CA ILE A 364 15.00 6.65 9.58
C ILE A 364 14.09 5.99 10.61
N ASP A 365 12.79 6.31 10.57
CA ASP A 365 11.81 5.71 11.48
C ASP A 365 11.31 4.34 11.00
N LEU A 366 12.20 3.36 11.01
CA LEU A 366 11.96 1.97 10.59
C LEU A 366 12.99 1.07 11.28
N ASP A 367 12.54 0.12 12.10
CA ASP A 367 13.44 -0.74 12.89
C ASP A 367 13.72 -2.09 12.24
N VAL A 368 12.70 -2.70 11.62
CA VAL A 368 12.75 -3.96 10.90
C VAL A 368 12.22 -3.74 9.49
N LEU A 369 12.90 -4.27 8.48
CA LEU A 369 12.43 -4.32 7.10
C LEU A 369 12.75 -5.67 6.45
N PRO A 370 11.76 -6.55 6.23
CA PRO A 370 11.95 -7.73 5.39
C PRO A 370 12.14 -7.34 3.92
N PHE A 371 12.99 -8.06 3.21
CA PHE A 371 13.12 -8.01 1.75
C PHE A 371 13.73 -9.32 1.24
N GLU A 372 13.00 -10.05 0.39
CA GLU A 372 13.40 -11.38 -0.10
C GLU A 372 13.79 -12.34 1.06
N LYS A 373 15.08 -12.68 1.18
CA LYS A 373 15.67 -13.54 2.22
C LYS A 373 16.55 -12.74 3.19
N ILE A 374 16.37 -11.42 3.25
CA ILE A 374 17.09 -10.49 4.11
C ILE A 374 16.10 -9.79 5.05
N ILE A 375 16.51 -9.58 6.29
CA ILE A 375 15.86 -8.66 7.23
C ILE A 375 16.88 -7.57 7.57
N TYR A 376 16.57 -6.33 7.16
CA TYR A 376 17.35 -5.17 7.55
C TYR A 376 16.92 -4.70 8.95
N LEU A 377 17.90 -4.48 9.83
CA LEU A 377 17.70 -4.04 11.21
C LEU A 377 18.36 -2.68 11.47
N ASN A 378 17.70 -1.79 12.18
CA ASN A 378 18.19 -0.42 12.40
C ASN A 378 19.14 -0.35 13.59
N ASP A 379 20.36 0.15 13.38
CA ASP A 379 21.39 0.25 14.43
C ASP A 379 21.05 1.25 15.55
N ARG A 380 19.99 2.06 15.42
CA ARG A 380 19.42 2.83 16.55
C ARG A 380 19.08 1.93 17.75
N ASN A 381 18.69 0.69 17.49
CA ASN A 381 18.41 -0.34 18.51
C ASN A 381 19.64 -0.86 19.25
N LEU A 382 20.85 -0.49 18.82
CA LEU A 382 22.13 -0.80 19.46
C LEU A 382 22.64 0.35 20.36
N SER A 383 21.95 1.50 20.39
CA SER A 383 22.22 2.59 21.35
C SER A 383 21.34 2.41 22.60
N VAL A 384 21.98 2.37 23.76
CA VAL A 384 21.28 2.28 25.05
C VAL A 384 20.45 3.54 25.29
N GLU A 385 20.95 4.70 24.86
CA GLU A 385 20.32 6.02 24.99
C GLU A 385 19.07 6.15 24.11
N TYR A 386 19.06 5.49 22.95
CA TYR A 386 17.91 5.49 22.04
C TYR A 386 16.77 4.62 22.58
N VAL A 387 17.08 3.37 22.96
CA VAL A 387 16.13 2.35 23.43
C VAL A 387 15.40 2.78 24.73
N HIS A 388 15.99 3.71 25.48
CA HIS A 388 15.45 4.23 26.75
C HIS A 388 15.17 5.74 26.72
N LYS A 389 15.08 6.36 25.54
CA LYS A 389 15.03 7.83 25.45
C LYS A 389 13.73 8.43 25.95
N GLU A 390 12.61 7.77 25.68
CA GLU A 390 11.26 8.26 26.00
C GLU A 390 10.35 7.07 26.41
N GLY A 391 10.00 7.00 27.70
CA GLY A 391 8.85 6.21 28.20
C GLY A 391 9.03 4.71 28.45
N SER A 392 10.11 4.05 28.03
CA SER A 392 10.32 2.62 28.30
C SER A 392 10.80 2.36 29.74
N VAL A 393 9.93 1.79 30.58
CA VAL A 393 10.22 1.47 31.99
C VAL A 393 11.14 0.25 32.08
N CYS A 394 12.45 0.49 32.02
CA CYS A 394 13.48 -0.54 32.07
C CYS A 394 14.19 -0.50 33.43
N VAL A 395 13.76 -1.37 34.36
CA VAL A 395 14.32 -1.47 35.72
C VAL A 395 15.84 -1.66 35.72
N ALA A 396 16.39 -2.36 34.71
CA ALA A 396 17.84 -2.49 34.56
C ALA A 396 18.51 -1.14 34.25
N TYR A 397 17.97 -0.37 33.29
CA TYR A 397 18.45 0.96 32.92
C TYR A 397 18.31 1.97 34.07
N ASP A 398 17.15 1.97 34.76
CA ASP A 398 16.92 2.83 35.93
C ASP A 398 17.87 2.52 37.11
N SER A 399 18.44 1.30 37.14
CA SER A 399 19.40 0.86 38.15
C SER A 399 20.88 1.05 37.76
N ARG A 400 21.19 1.52 36.54
CA ARG A 400 22.58 1.64 36.07
C ARG A 400 23.33 2.77 36.78
N THR A 401 24.65 2.63 36.90
CA THR A 401 25.53 3.72 37.33
C THR A 401 26.35 4.23 36.14
N ASP A 402 26.81 5.50 36.20
CA ASP A 402 27.67 6.12 35.18
C ASP A 402 29.01 5.37 34.95
N GLN A 403 29.33 4.35 35.77
CA GLN A 403 30.52 3.52 35.63
C GLN A 403 30.24 2.19 34.87
N ASP A 404 28.97 1.84 34.65
CA ASP A 404 28.56 0.54 34.08
C ASP A 404 28.33 0.56 32.55
N ASP A 405 28.35 1.71 31.87
CA ASP A 405 27.87 1.85 30.48
C ASP A 405 28.51 0.89 29.45
N ASN A 406 29.79 0.51 29.62
CA ASN A 406 30.46 -0.48 28.78
C ASN A 406 29.95 -1.93 29.03
N ILE A 407 29.45 -2.19 30.24
CA ILE A 407 29.03 -3.51 30.77
C ILE A 407 27.49 -3.61 30.84
N PHE A 408 26.77 -2.52 30.55
CA PHE A 408 25.32 -2.49 30.57
C PHE A 408 24.70 -3.47 29.55
N ILE A 409 23.67 -4.19 29.98
CA ILE A 409 22.91 -5.16 29.19
C ILE A 409 21.45 -5.12 29.65
N CYS A 410 20.51 -5.08 28.70
CA CYS A 410 19.09 -5.32 28.91
C CYS A 410 18.43 -5.86 27.64
N ASP A 411 17.21 -6.38 27.77
CA ASP A 411 16.52 -7.06 26.67
C ASP A 411 15.49 -6.21 25.91
N CYS A 412 15.25 -4.96 26.31
CA CYS A 412 14.15 -4.13 25.79
C CYS A 412 14.13 -4.00 24.26
N SER A 413 15.28 -3.69 23.65
CA SER A 413 15.47 -3.65 22.20
C SER A 413 15.16 -4.99 21.52
N VAL A 414 15.65 -6.08 22.10
CA VAL A 414 15.43 -7.42 21.56
C VAL A 414 13.96 -7.83 21.64
N MET A 415 13.25 -7.48 22.71
CA MET A 415 11.83 -7.84 22.89
C MET A 415 10.90 -7.12 21.89
N ASP A 416 11.24 -5.88 21.52
CA ASP A 416 10.54 -5.13 20.47
C ASP A 416 10.88 -5.71 19.08
N LEU A 417 12.17 -5.77 18.72
CA LEU A 417 12.64 -6.36 17.46
C LEU A 417 12.14 -7.80 17.27
N ALA A 418 12.11 -8.64 18.31
CA ALA A 418 11.59 -10.01 18.25
C ALA A 418 10.09 -10.09 17.94
N SER A 419 9.32 -9.07 18.33
CA SER A 419 7.89 -8.97 18.02
C SER A 419 7.72 -8.55 16.55
N GLN A 420 8.40 -7.47 16.12
CA GLN A 420 8.37 -6.99 14.74
C GLN A 420 8.91 -8.03 13.72
N ILE A 421 10.00 -8.73 14.06
CA ILE A 421 10.54 -9.85 13.27
C ILE A 421 9.54 -11.00 13.20
N ALA A 422 8.80 -11.29 14.28
CA ALA A 422 7.80 -12.35 14.26
C ALA A 422 6.64 -12.00 13.32
N ASP A 423 6.08 -10.81 13.43
CA ASP A 423 4.97 -10.33 12.59
C ASP A 423 5.36 -10.33 11.09
N HIS A 424 6.58 -9.92 10.76
CA HIS A 424 7.08 -9.93 9.37
C HIS A 424 7.49 -11.31 8.85
N ALA A 425 8.24 -12.12 9.62
CA ALA A 425 8.79 -13.39 9.16
C ALA A 425 7.76 -14.53 9.07
N MET A 426 6.59 -14.35 9.70
CA MET A 426 5.56 -15.38 9.88
C MET A 426 4.16 -14.91 9.44
N HIS A 427 4.04 -13.86 8.64
CA HIS A 427 2.74 -13.33 8.17
C HIS A 427 1.85 -14.39 7.50
N GLY A 428 2.43 -15.29 6.69
CA GLY A 428 1.73 -16.43 6.06
C GLY A 428 1.63 -17.69 6.94
N LEU A 429 1.70 -17.57 8.27
CA LEU A 429 1.41 -18.67 9.21
C LEU A 429 0.08 -18.42 9.95
N PRO A 430 -0.62 -19.48 10.37
CA PRO A 430 -1.82 -19.35 11.19
C PRO A 430 -1.56 -18.49 12.44
N ARG A 431 -2.50 -17.58 12.76
CA ARG A 431 -2.37 -16.63 13.90
C ARG A 431 -2.02 -17.28 15.25
N HIS A 432 -2.33 -18.56 15.44
CA HIS A 432 -1.96 -19.30 16.66
C HIS A 432 -0.48 -19.72 16.70
N GLU A 433 0.12 -20.02 15.55
CA GLU A 433 1.57 -20.28 15.41
C GLU A 433 2.38 -19.00 15.61
N ILE A 434 1.96 -17.87 15.02
CA ILE A 434 2.60 -16.55 15.24
C ILE A 434 2.61 -16.21 16.75
N ARG A 435 1.49 -16.42 17.44
CA ARG A 435 1.39 -16.24 18.91
C ARG A 435 2.29 -17.20 19.68
N HIS A 436 2.37 -18.47 19.29
CA HIS A 436 3.24 -19.45 19.92
C HIS A 436 4.72 -19.10 19.73
N ALA A 437 5.16 -18.77 18.51
CA ALA A 437 6.52 -18.35 18.22
C ALA A 437 6.88 -17.04 18.93
N THR A 438 5.96 -16.08 19.02
CA THR A 438 6.15 -14.84 19.80
C THR A 438 6.30 -15.13 21.30
N ALA A 439 5.49 -16.03 21.86
CA ALA A 439 5.61 -16.45 23.25
C ALA A 439 6.92 -17.22 23.54
N LEU A 440 7.34 -18.09 22.61
CA LEU A 440 8.64 -18.77 22.65
C LEU A 440 9.80 -17.77 22.59
N ASN A 441 9.76 -16.81 21.67
CA ASN A 441 10.78 -15.77 21.52
C ASN A 441 10.93 -14.93 22.80
N ARG A 442 9.81 -14.48 23.38
CA ARG A 442 9.82 -13.76 24.68
C ARG A 442 10.34 -14.62 25.81
N SER A 443 10.05 -15.92 25.82
CA SER A 443 10.56 -16.87 26.82
C SER A 443 12.06 -17.11 26.68
N LEU A 444 12.56 -17.28 25.44
CA LEU A 444 13.98 -17.46 25.14
C LEU A 444 14.82 -16.27 25.59
N VAL A 445 14.34 -15.05 25.33
CA VAL A 445 14.99 -13.81 25.77
C VAL A 445 14.98 -13.70 27.29
N THR A 446 13.81 -13.80 27.94
CA THR A 446 13.66 -13.66 29.41
C THR A 446 14.48 -14.68 30.20
N LEU A 447 14.61 -15.90 29.68
CA LEU A 447 15.38 -16.98 30.31
C LEU A 447 16.88 -16.92 29.99
N CYS A 448 17.32 -16.19 28.96
CA CYS A 448 18.72 -16.19 28.54
C CYS A 448 19.64 -15.64 29.64
N PRO A 449 20.67 -16.38 30.08
CA PRO A 449 21.63 -15.86 31.05
C PRO A 449 22.50 -14.76 30.45
N HIS A 450 22.57 -13.61 31.11
CA HIS A 450 23.31 -12.44 30.66
C HIS A 450 24.15 -11.82 31.80
N SER A 451 24.95 -10.80 31.48
CA SER A 451 25.80 -10.07 32.45
C SER A 451 26.75 -10.99 33.25
N LEU A 452 27.35 -11.99 32.60
CA LEU A 452 28.27 -12.95 33.22
C LEU A 452 29.48 -12.23 33.85
N LYS A 453 29.70 -12.44 35.16
CA LYS A 453 30.79 -11.85 35.95
C LYS A 453 31.39 -12.90 36.89
N ILE A 454 32.71 -13.00 36.96
CA ILE A 454 33.42 -13.84 37.94
C ILE A 454 33.85 -12.99 39.14
N LYS A 455 33.55 -13.47 40.35
CA LYS A 455 34.00 -12.88 41.61
C LYS A 455 35.28 -13.55 42.08
N HIS A 456 36.35 -12.77 42.23
CA HIS A 456 37.61 -13.22 42.79
C HIS A 456 37.62 -13.07 44.32
N TYR A 457 37.71 -14.20 45.04
CA TYR A 457 37.87 -14.20 46.49
C TYR A 457 39.30 -13.81 46.89
N SER A 458 39.45 -12.81 47.75
CA SER A 458 40.74 -12.20 48.08
C SER A 458 41.65 -13.11 48.92
N ARG A 459 42.82 -13.46 48.37
CA ARG A 459 43.94 -14.24 48.96
C ARG A 459 43.98 -14.29 50.51
N ARG A 460 43.75 -15.48 51.09
CA ARG A 460 44.33 -15.89 52.40
C ARG A 460 44.79 -17.36 52.50
N SER A 461 44.35 -18.27 51.64
CA SER A 461 44.95 -19.60 51.41
C SER A 461 44.54 -20.14 50.05
N SER A 462 45.44 -20.85 49.35
CA SER A 462 45.17 -21.80 48.23
C SER A 462 44.09 -21.42 47.19
N ALA A 463 43.86 -20.12 46.94
CA ALA A 463 42.57 -19.61 46.43
C ALA A 463 42.25 -19.89 44.94
N TYR A 464 43.07 -20.68 44.25
CA TYR A 464 42.80 -21.11 42.87
C TYR A 464 41.79 -22.26 42.79
N GLU A 465 41.53 -22.96 43.90
CA GLU A 465 40.57 -24.07 43.95
C GLU A 465 39.11 -23.64 43.72
N ARG A 466 38.76 -22.36 43.97
CA ARG A 466 37.36 -21.91 43.93
C ARG A 466 37.20 -20.46 43.43
N GLN A 467 36.65 -20.31 42.23
CA GLN A 467 36.10 -19.04 41.73
C GLN A 467 34.56 -19.10 41.72
N GLU A 468 33.88 -17.96 41.72
CA GLU A 468 32.41 -17.90 41.61
C GLU A 468 32.02 -17.18 40.32
N LEU A 469 31.36 -17.90 39.41
CA LEU A 469 30.67 -17.32 38.27
C LEU A 469 29.27 -16.88 38.70
N THR A 470 28.86 -15.69 38.28
CA THR A 470 27.52 -15.13 38.49
C THR A 470 26.95 -14.54 37.20
N TRP A 471 25.63 -14.50 37.08
CA TRP A 471 24.91 -13.93 35.94
C TRP A 471 23.54 -13.40 36.39
N THR A 472 22.82 -12.76 35.48
CA THR A 472 21.40 -12.40 35.63
C THR A 472 20.55 -13.19 34.64
N SER A 473 19.32 -13.53 35.05
CA SER A 473 18.30 -14.25 34.28
C SER A 473 16.99 -14.18 35.08
N LEU A 474 15.83 -14.22 34.42
CA LEU A 474 14.53 -14.10 35.07
C LEU A 474 13.73 -15.42 34.97
N GLY A 475 13.27 -15.93 36.11
CA GLY A 475 12.27 -17.01 36.18
C GLY A 475 12.75 -18.44 35.88
N ALA A 476 14.02 -18.66 35.57
CA ALA A 476 14.58 -20.01 35.40
C ALA A 476 14.66 -20.76 36.74
N SER A 477 14.27 -22.04 36.76
CA SER A 477 14.38 -22.93 37.94
C SER A 477 15.74 -23.60 38.09
N GLY A 478 16.67 -23.35 37.15
CA GLY A 478 18.05 -23.81 37.20
C GLY A 478 18.77 -23.59 35.88
N PHE A 479 20.06 -23.92 35.86
CA PHE A 479 20.99 -23.59 34.79
C PHE A 479 21.95 -24.74 34.47
N THR A 480 22.51 -24.71 33.27
CA THR A 480 23.71 -25.47 32.90
C THR A 480 24.80 -24.47 32.50
N VAL A 481 25.92 -24.47 33.22
CA VAL A 481 27.16 -23.82 32.79
C VAL A 481 27.95 -24.80 31.94
N LEU A 482 28.37 -24.36 30.76
CA LEU A 482 29.30 -25.06 29.86
C LEU A 482 30.64 -24.33 29.90
N ILE A 483 31.72 -25.08 30.14
CA ILE A 483 33.09 -24.57 30.15
C ILE A 483 33.95 -25.38 29.17
N LYS A 484 34.60 -24.69 28.23
CA LYS A 484 35.62 -25.25 27.33
C LYS A 484 36.95 -24.49 27.50
N PRO A 485 38.12 -25.17 27.56
CA PRO A 485 39.42 -24.52 27.46
C PRO A 485 39.64 -23.81 26.11
N GLY A 486 40.48 -22.78 26.11
CA GLY A 486 40.84 -21.99 24.93
C GLY A 486 39.87 -20.84 24.62
N ARG A 487 40.14 -20.13 23.53
CA ARG A 487 39.33 -19.00 23.02
C ARG A 487 38.32 -19.40 21.93
N ASP A 488 38.30 -20.67 21.53
CA ASP A 488 37.44 -21.15 20.45
C ASP A 488 35.97 -20.76 20.66
N SER A 489 35.33 -20.26 19.60
CA SER A 489 33.89 -20.02 19.59
C SER A 489 33.14 -21.32 19.87
N LEU A 490 32.32 -21.31 20.92
CA LEU A 490 31.28 -22.30 21.11
C LEU A 490 30.09 -21.89 20.22
N ASN A 491 29.93 -22.57 19.08
CA ASN A 491 28.85 -22.29 18.12
C ASN A 491 27.45 -22.75 18.61
N TYR A 492 27.25 -22.82 19.92
CA TYR A 492 25.97 -23.11 20.57
C TYR A 492 25.24 -21.78 20.83
N GLU A 493 24.62 -21.22 19.79
CA GLU A 493 23.68 -20.09 19.96
C GLU A 493 22.38 -20.62 20.62
N LEU A 494 21.79 -21.67 20.03
CA LEU A 494 20.58 -22.34 20.50
C LEU A 494 20.79 -23.86 20.51
N LYS A 495 20.27 -24.56 21.53
CA LYS A 495 20.10 -26.02 21.51
C LYS A 495 18.62 -26.36 21.63
N MET A 496 18.08 -27.05 20.61
CA MET A 496 16.73 -27.61 20.65
C MET A 496 16.67 -28.73 21.69
N PRO A 497 15.50 -28.99 22.33
CA PRO A 497 15.33 -30.15 23.19
C PRO A 497 15.36 -31.41 22.30
N SER A 498 16.38 -32.23 22.47
CA SER A 498 16.39 -33.61 21.97
C SER A 498 15.76 -34.52 23.03
N ASP A 499 14.89 -35.45 22.64
CA ASP A 499 14.23 -36.38 23.57
C ASP A 499 15.24 -37.21 24.41
N ASP A 500 16.46 -37.41 23.91
CA ASP A 500 17.62 -38.02 24.55
C ASP A 500 18.19 -37.27 25.78
N HIS A 501 17.39 -36.42 26.44
CA HIS A 501 17.81 -35.52 27.53
C HIS A 501 18.39 -36.25 28.75
N GLU A 502 18.01 -37.50 29.02
CA GLU A 502 18.61 -38.33 30.07
C GLU A 502 20.01 -38.85 29.71
N SER A 503 20.28 -39.08 28.42
CA SER A 503 21.53 -39.70 27.95
C SER A 503 22.76 -38.80 28.11
N GLU A 504 22.55 -37.47 28.01
CA GLU A 504 23.63 -36.48 28.14
C GLU A 504 24.05 -36.31 29.61
N VAL A 505 23.11 -36.45 30.56
CA VAL A 505 23.39 -36.40 32.01
C VAL A 505 24.05 -37.70 32.48
N GLN A 506 23.55 -38.86 32.06
CA GLN A 506 24.11 -40.16 32.48
C GLN A 506 25.54 -40.43 31.93
N ARG A 507 25.93 -39.80 30.81
CA ARG A 507 27.28 -39.95 30.24
C ARG A 507 28.40 -39.27 31.05
N VAL A 508 28.07 -38.44 32.04
CA VAL A 508 29.07 -37.68 32.83
C VAL A 508 29.88 -38.59 33.79
N GLU A 509 29.37 -39.77 34.15
CA GLU A 509 30.04 -40.67 35.12
C GLU A 509 31.28 -41.41 34.58
N HIS A 510 31.68 -41.22 33.32
CA HIS A 510 32.87 -41.86 32.74
C HIS A 510 33.89 -40.84 32.20
N PRO A 511 34.84 -40.36 33.03
CA PRO A 511 35.82 -39.36 32.64
C PRO A 511 36.90 -39.95 31.73
N ARG A 512 36.63 -40.01 30.42
CA ARG A 512 37.64 -40.29 29.38
C ARG A 512 37.52 -39.30 28.21
N THR A 513 38.50 -38.41 28.14
CA THR A 513 38.92 -37.58 26.97
C THR A 513 38.00 -36.45 26.47
N SER A 514 36.85 -36.14 27.07
CA SER A 514 36.07 -34.95 26.71
C SER A 514 36.60 -33.67 27.36
N GLU A 515 37.02 -32.67 26.59
CA GLU A 515 37.51 -31.37 27.08
C GLU A 515 36.43 -30.40 27.59
N LEU A 516 35.18 -30.85 27.69
CA LEU A 516 34.01 -30.03 28.02
C LEU A 516 33.55 -30.34 29.45
N ASN A 517 33.56 -29.33 30.32
CA ASN A 517 33.04 -29.41 31.68
C ASN A 517 31.63 -28.82 31.75
N TYR A 518 30.72 -29.53 32.41
CA TYR A 518 29.35 -29.10 32.65
C TYR A 518 29.11 -28.93 34.16
N ILE A 519 28.41 -27.86 34.55
CA ILE A 519 28.00 -27.63 35.95
C ILE A 519 26.52 -27.27 35.97
N THR A 520 25.71 -28.05 36.69
CA THR A 520 24.30 -27.72 36.96
C THR A 520 24.15 -27.00 38.29
N THR A 521 23.19 -26.08 38.37
CA THR A 521 22.91 -25.27 39.58
C THR A 521 21.49 -24.71 39.51
N GLU A 522 20.84 -24.54 40.66
CA GLU A 522 19.50 -23.92 40.77
C GLU A 522 19.56 -22.39 40.90
N ALA A 523 20.72 -21.85 41.28
CA ALA A 523 20.92 -20.41 41.50
C ALA A 523 21.59 -19.73 40.29
N CYS A 524 21.49 -18.40 40.19
CA CYS A 524 22.21 -17.58 39.20
C CYS A 524 23.72 -17.44 39.49
N MET A 525 24.32 -18.50 40.04
CA MET A 525 25.73 -18.61 40.39
C MET A 525 26.23 -20.05 40.28
N ALA A 526 27.48 -20.23 39.88
CA ALA A 526 28.17 -21.51 39.86
C ALA A 526 29.55 -21.40 40.52
N THR A 527 29.88 -22.41 41.33
CA THR A 527 31.24 -22.61 41.82
C THR A 527 32.09 -23.23 40.73
N LEU A 528 33.18 -22.55 40.35
CA LEU A 528 34.17 -23.00 39.39
C LEU A 528 35.38 -23.60 40.14
N THR A 529 35.62 -24.92 39.98
CA THR A 529 36.74 -25.67 40.57
C THR A 529 37.64 -26.30 39.49
N ASN A 530 38.89 -26.63 39.86
CA ASN A 530 39.88 -27.32 38.99
C ASN A 530 40.32 -26.52 37.73
N TYR A 531 40.46 -25.21 37.84
CA TYR A 531 40.96 -24.34 36.76
C TYR A 531 42.48 -24.22 36.81
N HIS A 532 43.14 -24.29 35.65
CA HIS A 532 44.58 -24.14 35.54
C HIS A 532 44.95 -22.65 35.37
N PRO A 533 45.82 -22.08 36.23
CA PRO A 533 46.36 -20.75 36.04
C PRO A 533 47.04 -20.62 34.67
N GLY A 534 46.81 -19.50 33.99
CA GLY A 534 47.36 -19.22 32.67
C GLY A 534 46.54 -19.75 31.48
N ARG A 535 45.44 -20.47 31.69
CA ARG A 535 44.53 -20.86 30.59
C ARG A 535 43.38 -19.87 30.42
N VAL A 536 42.94 -19.68 29.18
CA VAL A 536 41.65 -19.09 28.86
C VAL A 536 40.59 -20.18 28.86
N TYR A 537 39.38 -19.83 29.27
CA TYR A 537 38.21 -20.68 29.25
C TYR A 537 37.05 -19.94 28.61
N THR A 538 36.49 -20.47 27.53
CA THR A 538 35.21 -20.00 26.99
C THR A 538 34.08 -20.62 27.81
N ILE A 539 33.29 -19.77 28.46
CA ILE A 539 32.18 -20.13 29.33
C ILE A 539 30.87 -19.66 28.69
N GLN A 540 29.85 -20.51 28.70
CA GLN A 540 28.46 -20.11 28.43
C GLN A 540 27.55 -20.64 29.53
N VAL A 541 26.42 -19.99 29.77
CA VAL A 541 25.37 -20.48 30.66
C VAL A 541 24.06 -20.54 29.88
N ARG A 542 23.30 -21.63 30.02
CA ARG A 542 21.88 -21.71 29.60
C ARG A 542 20.98 -21.86 30.81
N ALA A 543 19.75 -21.37 30.72
CA ALA A 543 18.67 -21.81 31.60
C ALA A 543 18.28 -23.26 31.26
N ASN A 544 17.85 -24.02 32.27
CA ASN A 544 17.28 -25.36 32.10
C ASN A 544 15.76 -25.23 31.97
N SER A 545 15.21 -25.55 30.80
CA SER A 545 13.76 -25.71 30.60
C SER A 545 13.46 -27.09 30.06
N GLY A 546 12.59 -27.84 30.74
CA GLY A 546 12.22 -29.20 30.34
C GLY A 546 11.22 -29.30 29.18
N ARG A 547 10.84 -28.16 28.56
CA ARG A 547 9.85 -28.11 27.47
C ARG A 547 10.11 -27.05 26.40
N LEU A 548 11.08 -26.14 26.59
CA LEU A 548 11.40 -25.09 25.63
C LEU A 548 12.82 -25.28 25.10
N PRO A 549 13.10 -24.91 23.82
CA PRO A 549 14.46 -24.67 23.36
C PRO A 549 15.24 -23.77 24.31
N VAL A 550 16.55 -24.01 24.44
CA VAL A 550 17.39 -23.32 25.42
C VAL A 550 18.48 -22.51 24.73
N ALA A 551 18.41 -21.19 24.95
CA ALA A 551 19.46 -20.25 24.57
C ALA A 551 20.65 -20.37 25.53
N TYR A 552 21.86 -20.37 24.99
CA TYR A 552 23.05 -20.09 25.78
C TYR A 552 23.32 -18.59 25.80
N SER A 553 24.00 -18.12 26.84
CA SER A 553 24.57 -16.78 26.90
C SER A 553 25.52 -16.50 25.74
N GLN A 554 25.82 -15.23 25.51
CA GLN A 554 27.02 -14.85 24.74
C GLN A 554 28.26 -15.55 25.35
N PRO A 555 29.22 -16.04 24.55
CA PRO A 555 30.47 -16.60 25.05
C PRO A 555 31.25 -15.61 25.93
N PHE A 556 31.48 -15.99 27.19
CA PHE A 556 32.27 -15.25 28.15
C PHE A 556 33.67 -15.87 28.26
N HIS A 557 34.69 -15.18 27.78
CA HIS A 557 36.07 -15.65 27.85
C HIS A 557 36.70 -15.28 29.19
N TYR A 558 36.83 -16.27 30.08
CA TYR A 558 37.54 -16.13 31.35
C TYR A 558 39.03 -16.43 31.17
N GLU A 559 39.88 -15.41 31.31
CA GLU A 559 41.32 -15.61 31.45
C GLU A 559 41.64 -15.97 32.91
N CYS A 560 41.95 -17.25 33.19
CA CYS A 560 42.31 -17.69 34.54
C CYS A 560 43.71 -17.19 34.89
N PRO A 561 43.87 -16.18 35.77
CA PRO A 561 45.11 -15.43 35.85
C PRO A 561 46.24 -16.27 36.46
N LEU A 562 47.47 -16.05 35.99
CA LEU A 562 48.64 -16.65 36.63
C LEU A 562 48.83 -16.11 38.06
N ASP A 563 49.57 -16.87 38.87
CA ASP A 563 50.02 -16.40 40.17
C ASP A 563 50.97 -15.20 40.04
N SER A 564 51.11 -14.42 41.11
CA SER A 564 52.12 -13.35 41.14
C SER A 564 53.53 -13.95 41.12
N VAL A 565 54.46 -13.24 40.48
CA VAL A 565 55.89 -13.62 40.48
C VAL A 565 56.46 -13.43 41.89
N ASP A 566 56.77 -14.52 42.58
CA ASP A 566 57.38 -14.49 43.91
C ASP A 566 58.92 -14.42 43.87
N ALA A 567 59.51 -14.10 45.03
CA ALA A 567 60.95 -13.91 45.26
C ALA A 567 61.69 -12.93 44.33
N LEU A 568 60.96 -12.05 43.61
CA LEU A 568 61.52 -11.10 42.64
C LEU A 568 62.65 -10.24 43.24
N LYS A 569 63.83 -10.33 42.63
CA LYS A 569 65.03 -9.53 42.93
C LYS A 569 65.49 -8.85 41.65
N ALA A 570 65.88 -7.58 41.77
CA ALA A 570 66.56 -6.84 40.72
C ALA A 570 67.80 -6.16 41.30
N GLU A 571 68.94 -6.33 40.65
CA GLU A 571 70.22 -5.80 41.09
C GLU A 571 71.11 -5.41 39.90
N ILE A 572 71.94 -4.38 40.06
CA ILE A 572 72.95 -4.01 39.06
C ILE A 572 74.27 -4.63 39.48
N ARG A 573 74.96 -5.27 38.53
CA ARG A 573 76.36 -5.72 38.68
C ARG A 573 77.13 -5.35 37.42
N ALA A 574 78.24 -4.62 37.56
CA ALA A 574 79.12 -4.21 36.47
C ALA A 574 78.39 -3.61 35.24
N GLY A 575 77.46 -2.67 35.48
CA GLY A 575 76.68 -2.01 34.42
C GLY A 575 75.67 -2.90 33.69
N THR A 576 75.32 -4.04 34.28
CA THR A 576 74.29 -4.97 33.77
C THR A 576 73.20 -5.12 34.82
N LEU A 577 71.94 -4.89 34.44
CA LEU A 577 70.79 -5.16 35.29
C LEU A 577 70.50 -6.67 35.24
N PHE A 578 70.46 -7.31 36.40
CA PHE A 578 70.03 -8.70 36.59
C PHE A 578 68.66 -8.72 37.27
N VAL A 579 67.75 -9.52 36.73
CA VAL A 579 66.42 -9.76 37.30
C VAL A 579 66.27 -11.26 37.51
N SER A 580 65.83 -11.67 38.69
CA SER A 580 65.58 -13.08 39.01
C SER A 580 64.33 -13.24 39.86
N CYS A 581 63.61 -14.34 39.65
CA CYS A 581 62.39 -14.68 40.38
C CYS A 581 62.18 -16.20 40.46
N ASP A 582 61.18 -16.62 41.22
CA ASP A 582 60.75 -18.02 41.24
C ASP A 582 59.85 -18.33 40.02
N ALA A 583 59.83 -19.61 39.61
CA ALA A 583 59.05 -20.06 38.45
C ALA A 583 57.56 -20.11 38.78
N VAL A 584 56.73 -19.37 38.04
CA VAL A 584 55.27 -19.36 38.20
C VAL A 584 54.66 -20.53 37.42
N PRO A 585 53.91 -21.45 38.06
CA PRO A 585 53.27 -22.57 37.37
C PRO A 585 52.31 -22.10 36.26
N GLY A 586 52.45 -22.66 35.06
CA GLY A 586 51.65 -22.28 33.87
C GLY A 586 52.22 -21.10 33.06
N ALA A 587 53.23 -20.40 33.58
CA ALA A 587 53.96 -19.40 32.81
C ALA A 587 54.93 -20.06 31.81
N CYS A 588 55.03 -19.50 30.60
CA CYS A 588 56.09 -19.83 29.65
C CYS A 588 57.01 -18.65 29.33
N LYS A 589 56.59 -17.43 29.73
CA LYS A 589 57.31 -16.17 29.53
C LYS A 589 57.12 -15.25 30.73
N TYR A 590 57.99 -14.26 30.85
CA TYR A 590 57.98 -13.20 31.83
C TYR A 590 58.13 -11.86 31.10
N GLU A 591 57.21 -10.94 31.36
CA GLU A 591 57.19 -9.58 30.80
C GLU A 591 57.80 -8.64 31.85
N ILE A 592 59.00 -8.15 31.56
CA ILE A 592 59.88 -7.44 32.48
C ILE A 592 59.87 -5.97 32.09
N THR A 593 59.08 -5.15 32.78
CA THR A 593 59.07 -3.69 32.63
C THR A 593 60.08 -3.06 33.58
N THR A 594 61.17 -2.54 33.02
CA THR A 594 62.14 -1.69 33.73
C THR A 594 61.64 -0.25 33.74
N ILE A 595 61.73 0.44 34.89
CA ILE A 595 61.25 1.81 35.10
C ILE A 595 62.41 2.69 35.60
N PHE A 596 62.69 3.77 34.89
CA PHE A 596 63.81 4.67 35.11
C PHE A 596 63.44 5.90 35.95
N LEU A 597 64.41 6.80 36.17
CA LEU A 597 64.28 7.94 37.08
C LEU A 597 63.44 9.10 36.49
N ASP A 598 63.30 9.14 35.17
CA ASP A 598 62.40 10.00 34.39
C ASP A 598 60.98 9.39 34.22
N GLU A 599 60.68 8.30 34.95
CA GLU A 599 59.51 7.43 34.78
C GLU A 599 59.36 6.72 33.42
N SER A 600 60.35 6.82 32.51
CA SER A 600 60.35 6.06 31.25
C SER A 600 60.36 4.55 31.51
N ARG A 601 59.88 3.79 30.51
CA ARG A 601 59.60 2.36 30.66
C ARG A 601 60.11 1.59 29.47
N VAL A 602 60.91 0.55 29.74
CA VAL A 602 61.37 -0.41 28.74
C VAL A 602 60.84 -1.78 29.15
N THR A 603 60.00 -2.39 28.29
CA THR A 603 59.45 -3.72 28.51
C THR A 603 60.17 -4.73 27.63
N ASP A 604 60.79 -5.71 28.26
CA ASP A 604 61.42 -6.86 27.63
C ASP A 604 60.59 -8.14 27.91
N ILE A 605 60.80 -9.19 27.11
CA ILE A 605 60.16 -10.50 27.30
C ILE A 605 61.26 -11.56 27.40
N SER A 606 61.17 -12.44 28.40
CA SER A 606 62.07 -13.59 28.55
C SER A 606 61.27 -14.87 28.76
N ASP A 607 61.82 -16.00 28.30
CA ASP A 607 61.39 -17.37 28.60
C ASP A 607 62.00 -17.92 29.91
N CYS A 608 63.02 -17.25 30.45
CA CYS A 608 63.74 -17.64 31.65
C CYS A 608 63.27 -16.86 32.90
N THR A 609 63.35 -17.50 34.07
CA THR A 609 63.17 -16.85 35.39
C THR A 609 64.37 -16.02 35.84
N GLN A 610 65.48 -16.11 35.10
CA GLN A 610 66.67 -15.28 35.24
C GLN A 610 66.90 -14.55 33.93
N TRP A 611 67.00 -13.23 34.00
CA TRP A 611 67.17 -12.36 32.84
C TRP A 611 68.22 -11.30 33.15
N SER A 612 68.94 -10.84 32.13
CA SER A 612 69.90 -9.75 32.31
C SER A 612 70.00 -8.86 31.07
N LYS A 613 70.17 -7.56 31.28
CA LYS A 613 70.30 -6.57 30.21
C LYS A 613 71.47 -5.63 30.49
N LYS A 614 72.46 -5.72 29.60
CA LYS A 614 73.61 -4.82 29.51
C LYS A 614 73.29 -3.74 28.49
N GLY A 615 73.76 -2.51 28.69
CA GLY A 615 73.48 -1.40 27.77
C GLY A 615 72.58 -0.28 28.32
N LEU A 616 72.16 -0.36 29.59
CA LEU A 616 71.33 0.66 30.25
C LEU A 616 72.19 1.86 30.71
N PHE A 617 72.84 2.55 29.76
CA PHE A 617 74.00 3.41 30.06
C PHE A 617 73.72 4.91 30.25
N ASN A 618 72.49 5.38 30.08
CA ASN A 618 72.14 6.80 30.30
C ASN A 618 71.48 7.04 31.66
N ASP A 619 70.57 6.14 32.08
CA ASP A 619 69.72 6.33 33.25
C ASP A 619 69.71 5.09 34.15
N SER A 620 69.78 5.31 35.46
CA SER A 620 69.69 4.23 36.44
C SER A 620 68.24 3.77 36.63
N PRO A 621 67.93 2.47 36.43
CA PRO A 621 66.59 1.95 36.66
C PRO A 621 66.28 1.93 38.16
N ILE A 622 65.17 2.54 38.59
CA ILE A 622 64.75 2.54 40.01
C ILE A 622 63.97 1.27 40.34
N ARG A 623 63.08 0.83 39.44
CA ARG A 623 62.12 -0.25 39.69
C ARG A 623 62.09 -1.25 38.54
N VAL A 624 61.92 -2.52 38.88
CA VAL A 624 61.56 -3.57 37.92
C VAL A 624 60.21 -4.14 38.31
N LYS A 625 59.34 -4.26 37.32
CA LYS A 625 57.97 -4.78 37.42
C LYS A 625 57.84 -5.99 36.49
N VAL A 626 57.47 -7.15 37.04
CA VAL A 626 57.38 -8.39 36.26
C VAL A 626 55.96 -8.95 36.30
N PHE A 627 55.41 -9.29 35.13
CA PHE A 627 54.28 -10.20 35.00
C PHE A 627 54.78 -11.58 34.56
N ALA A 628 54.19 -12.64 35.09
CA ALA A 628 54.25 -13.95 34.45
C ALA A 628 53.21 -14.01 33.31
N VAL A 629 53.54 -14.70 32.21
CA VAL A 629 52.71 -14.79 31.01
C VAL A 629 52.66 -16.24 30.52
N SER A 630 51.45 -16.73 30.20
CA SER A 630 51.23 -18.10 29.74
C SER A 630 51.41 -18.26 28.23
N ALA A 631 51.35 -19.51 27.76
CA ALA A 631 51.33 -19.82 26.33
C ALA A 631 50.09 -19.25 25.60
N GLU A 632 48.99 -19.00 26.32
CA GLU A 632 47.74 -18.42 25.81
C GLU A 632 47.69 -16.88 25.99
N GLY A 633 48.80 -16.26 26.41
CA GLY A 633 48.96 -14.82 26.62
C GLY A 633 48.41 -14.28 27.95
N VAL A 634 47.80 -15.15 28.78
CA VAL A 634 47.20 -14.77 30.07
C VAL A 634 48.29 -14.32 31.04
N ARG A 635 48.05 -13.18 31.70
CA ARG A 635 49.01 -12.52 32.61
C ARG A 635 48.79 -12.92 34.08
N SER A 636 49.79 -12.70 34.91
CA SER A 636 49.67 -12.80 36.38
C SER A 636 48.75 -11.72 36.95
N TYR A 637 47.80 -12.10 37.83
CA TYR A 637 46.74 -11.20 38.34
C TYR A 637 47.26 -9.85 38.85
N LYS A 638 48.38 -9.87 39.58
CA LYS A 638 49.11 -8.68 39.98
C LYS A 638 50.59 -8.84 39.59
N PRO A 639 51.20 -7.84 38.93
CA PRO A 639 52.64 -7.84 38.69
C PRO A 639 53.39 -7.65 40.00
N MET A 640 54.48 -8.38 40.18
CA MET A 640 55.41 -8.10 41.28
C MET A 640 56.27 -6.90 40.91
N THR A 641 56.64 -6.07 41.89
CA THR A 641 57.47 -4.88 41.67
C THR A 641 58.49 -4.78 42.78
N VAL A 642 59.75 -4.60 42.42
CA VAL A 642 60.88 -4.45 43.35
C VAL A 642 61.70 -3.23 42.97
N ASN A 643 62.31 -2.58 43.96
CA ASN A 643 63.33 -1.56 43.71
C ASN A 643 64.63 -2.27 43.27
N VAL A 644 65.36 -1.66 42.34
CA VAL A 644 66.66 -2.17 41.91
C VAL A 644 67.70 -1.88 42.98
N ILE A 645 68.47 -2.90 43.37
CA ILE A 645 69.61 -2.76 44.28
C ILE A 645 70.81 -2.25 43.45
N PRO A 646 71.39 -1.07 43.77
CA PRO A 646 72.56 -0.57 43.06
C PRO A 646 73.81 -1.38 43.38
N ASP A 647 74.79 -1.37 42.48
CA ASP A 647 76.05 -2.11 42.62
C ASP A 647 76.90 -1.56 43.78
N PRO A 648 77.16 -2.32 44.85
CA PRO A 648 77.95 -1.84 46.00
C PRO A 648 79.45 -1.71 45.70
N THR A 649 79.91 -2.10 44.50
CA THR A 649 81.29 -1.95 44.04
C THR A 649 81.48 -0.79 43.05
N ALA A 650 80.39 -0.11 42.65
CA ALA A 650 80.50 1.15 41.90
C ALA A 650 81.10 2.25 42.80
N PRO A 651 82.08 3.04 42.32
CA PRO A 651 82.60 4.16 43.09
C PRO A 651 81.48 5.18 43.32
N CYS A 652 81.23 5.51 44.59
CA CYS A 652 80.20 6.48 44.95
C CYS A 652 80.69 7.90 44.68
N GLU A 653 80.52 8.37 43.44
CA GLU A 653 80.70 9.78 43.09
C GLU A 653 79.57 10.59 43.73
N VAL A 654 79.86 11.13 44.91
CA VAL A 654 78.95 12.03 45.65
C VAL A 654 78.82 13.35 44.89
N PRO A 655 77.62 13.74 44.42
CA PRO A 655 77.40 15.08 43.91
C PRO A 655 77.49 16.06 45.07
N VAL A 656 78.50 16.95 45.04
CA VAL A 656 78.67 17.98 46.07
C VAL A 656 77.73 19.15 45.78
N ASP A 657 77.02 19.61 46.81
CA ASP A 657 76.12 20.77 46.74
C ASP A 657 76.79 22.01 46.15
N GLN A 658 76.09 22.70 45.23
CA GLN A 658 76.20 24.15 45.10
C GLN A 658 74.81 24.79 45.00
N LEU A 659 74.48 25.60 46.00
CA LEU A 659 73.36 26.53 45.93
C LEU A 659 73.67 27.61 44.88
N THR A 660 72.68 27.99 44.06
CA THR A 660 72.15 29.37 44.10
C THR A 660 70.85 29.55 43.32
N THR A 661 69.99 30.38 43.89
CA THR A 661 68.82 31.03 43.28
C THR A 661 69.23 32.41 42.71
N PRO A 662 68.33 33.18 42.08
CA PRO A 662 67.32 32.84 41.05
C PRO A 662 67.29 33.85 39.87
N SER A 663 66.71 33.51 38.72
CA SER A 663 66.12 34.49 37.78
C SER A 663 65.35 33.85 36.61
N GLU A 664 64.39 34.60 36.03
CA GLU A 664 64.17 34.88 34.59
C GLU A 664 64.52 33.82 33.51
N GLU A 665 63.76 33.61 32.42
CA GLU A 665 62.42 34.07 31.97
C GLU A 665 62.06 33.29 30.66
N LYS A 666 60.98 33.68 29.95
CA LYS A 666 60.68 33.40 28.53
C LYS A 666 60.45 31.92 28.12
N ASN A 667 59.19 31.50 28.18
CA ASN A 667 58.63 30.54 27.21
C ASN A 667 58.77 31.08 25.78
N LEU A 668 59.12 30.24 24.80
CA LEU A 668 59.00 30.60 23.38
C LEU A 668 58.84 29.38 22.45
N SER A 669 57.59 29.03 22.16
CA SER A 669 57.21 28.15 21.05
C SER A 669 55.87 28.58 20.42
N GLN A 670 55.99 29.46 19.44
CA GLN A 670 55.05 29.66 18.32
C GLN A 670 54.99 28.36 17.47
N GLU A 671 54.04 28.06 16.56
CA GLU A 671 52.73 28.61 16.14
C GLU A 671 52.04 27.54 15.24
N SER A 672 50.79 27.59 14.76
CA SER A 672 49.61 28.49 14.84
C SER A 672 48.35 27.60 14.65
N SER A 673 47.10 27.99 14.34
CA SER A 673 46.40 29.26 14.04
C SER A 673 44.91 29.09 14.47
N SER A 674 44.30 30.09 15.12
CA SER A 674 43.28 31.03 14.56
C SER A 674 42.02 30.35 13.96
N SER A 675 40.76 30.76 14.21
CA SER A 675 40.13 31.92 14.90
C SER A 675 38.61 31.61 15.06
N GLN A 676 37.63 32.36 15.60
CA GLN A 676 37.34 33.51 16.51
C GLN A 676 35.76 33.57 16.55
N LYS A 677 34.93 34.25 17.37
CA LYS A 677 34.87 35.24 18.50
C LYS A 677 33.37 35.23 18.97
N SER A 678 32.83 35.89 20.02
CA SER A 678 33.29 36.54 21.27
C SER A 678 32.08 37.00 22.12
N GLY A 679 32.15 36.90 23.45
CA GLY A 679 31.27 37.62 24.40
C GLY A 679 29.96 36.90 24.78
N ASP A 680 29.39 37.05 25.99
CA ASP A 680 29.84 37.85 27.15
C ASP A 680 29.48 37.16 28.49
N LYS A 681 30.18 37.55 29.57
CA LYS A 681 29.87 37.13 30.95
C LYS A 681 29.29 38.28 31.76
N LYS A 682 28.17 38.05 32.47
CA LYS A 682 27.86 38.72 33.74
C LYS A 682 27.40 37.68 34.76
N ALA A 683 27.79 37.90 36.01
CA ALA A 683 27.49 37.02 37.14
C ALA A 683 26.27 37.52 37.93
N TRP A 684 25.67 36.66 38.75
CA TRP A 684 24.93 37.07 39.94
C TRP A 684 25.06 36.03 41.07
N LYS A 685 24.64 36.40 42.29
CA LYS A 685 24.79 35.60 43.52
C LYS A 685 23.45 34.95 43.91
N GLY A 686 23.51 33.84 44.66
CA GLY A 686 22.34 33.11 45.16
C GLY A 686 21.77 33.65 46.49
N LYS A 687 21.14 32.75 47.27
CA LYS A 687 20.08 32.93 48.30
C LYS A 687 18.66 32.78 47.70
N ASP A 688 17.65 32.25 48.41
CA ASP A 688 17.58 31.66 49.76
C ASP A 688 16.50 30.55 49.81
N ARG A 689 16.30 29.91 50.97
CA ARG A 689 15.18 28.98 51.24
C ARG A 689 13.85 29.71 51.49
N HIS A 690 12.72 29.10 51.10
CA HIS A 690 11.43 29.00 51.82
C HIS A 690 10.64 27.88 51.09
N GLU A 691 10.17 26.81 51.74
CA GLU A 691 8.98 26.68 52.62
C GLU A 691 7.63 26.67 51.88
N SER A 692 6.80 25.69 52.24
CA SER A 692 5.47 25.43 51.67
C SER A 692 4.39 26.38 52.20
N PRO A 693 3.23 26.43 51.53
CA PRO A 693 1.99 26.32 52.29
C PRO A 693 0.96 25.35 51.69
N VAL A 694 0.16 24.76 52.58
CA VAL A 694 -1.14 24.14 52.29
C VAL A 694 -2.22 25.21 52.53
N PRO A 695 -3.33 25.18 51.78
CA PRO A 695 -4.63 25.19 52.48
C PRO A 695 -5.66 24.22 51.87
N ASP A 696 -6.65 23.86 52.69
CA ASP A 696 -7.67 22.84 52.43
C ASP A 696 -8.97 23.35 51.77
N ASP A 697 -9.78 22.36 51.38
CA ASP A 697 -11.25 22.28 51.49
C ASP A 697 -12.20 23.02 50.50
N ARG A 698 -13.04 22.16 49.87
CA ARG A 698 -14.48 22.28 49.55
C ARG A 698 -15.01 23.41 48.64
N SER A 699 -15.62 22.96 47.54
CA SER A 699 -17.08 23.03 47.42
C SER A 699 -17.64 21.86 46.59
N ASP A 700 -18.83 21.38 46.94
CA ASP A 700 -19.56 20.26 46.32
C ASP A 700 -20.03 20.56 44.87
N ILE A 701 -20.38 19.51 44.10
CA ILE A 701 -21.62 19.43 43.28
C ILE A 701 -21.84 18.02 42.67
N ASP A 702 -23.09 17.56 42.81
CA ASP A 702 -23.84 16.42 42.24
C ASP A 702 -23.23 15.08 41.75
N ILE A 703 -23.94 14.01 42.14
CA ILE A 703 -23.83 12.65 41.61
C ILE A 703 -24.85 12.46 40.47
N GLY A 704 -24.38 12.28 39.24
CA GLY A 704 -25.21 12.11 38.04
C GLY A 704 -25.26 10.68 37.50
N ASP A 705 -25.90 9.76 38.22
CA ASP A 705 -26.05 8.35 37.79
C ASP A 705 -26.91 8.22 36.52
N LYS A 706 -26.29 7.71 35.43
CA LYS A 706 -26.96 7.05 34.29
C LYS A 706 -26.09 5.97 33.68
N SER A 707 -26.32 4.72 34.07
CA SER A 707 -26.01 3.57 33.23
C SER A 707 -26.76 3.63 31.88
N LYS A 708 -26.10 3.17 30.82
CA LYS A 708 -26.74 2.69 29.59
C LYS A 708 -25.90 1.62 28.93
N ASP A 709 -26.55 0.49 28.66
CA ASP A 709 -25.98 -0.68 28.01
C ASP A 709 -25.78 -0.42 26.51
N ILE A 710 -24.68 -0.93 25.97
CA ILE A 710 -24.46 -1.13 24.53
C ILE A 710 -23.84 -2.52 24.37
N GLU A 711 -24.69 -3.49 24.07
CA GLU A 711 -24.28 -4.79 23.51
C GLU A 711 -24.07 -4.68 21.99
N TYR A 712 -23.62 -5.78 21.38
CA TYR A 712 -23.48 -6.01 19.92
C TYR A 712 -22.33 -5.24 19.23
N GLU A 713 -21.53 -5.85 18.35
CA GLU A 713 -21.49 -7.26 17.90
C GLU A 713 -20.06 -7.68 17.49
N PHE A 714 -19.71 -8.95 17.65
CA PHE A 714 -18.52 -9.53 17.01
C PHE A 714 -18.86 -9.94 15.57
N ASN A 715 -17.99 -9.63 14.62
CA ASN A 715 -17.89 -10.38 13.38
C ASN A 715 -16.42 -10.60 13.02
N VAL A 716 -16.18 -11.68 12.27
CA VAL A 716 -14.87 -12.29 12.01
C VAL A 716 -14.71 -12.39 10.47
N GLU A 717 -13.59 -12.96 10.03
CA GLU A 717 -13.34 -13.45 8.67
C GLU A 717 -12.97 -12.40 7.59
N ASP A 718 -12.01 -12.65 6.68
CA ASP A 718 -10.76 -13.44 6.79
C ASP A 718 -9.79 -13.13 5.63
N GLU A 719 -8.54 -13.60 5.79
CA GLU A 719 -7.64 -14.32 4.84
C GLU A 719 -7.95 -14.30 3.31
N ASN A 720 -6.99 -14.32 2.36
CA ASN A 720 -5.52 -14.42 2.35
C ASN A 720 -4.94 -14.11 0.93
N ASP A 721 -3.61 -13.95 0.81
CA ASP A 721 -2.62 -14.55 -0.13
C ASP A 721 -2.97 -14.78 -1.65
N ASP A 722 -2.05 -14.84 -2.63
CA ASP A 722 -0.58 -14.81 -2.63
C ASP A 722 0.00 -14.39 -4.02
N ASP A 723 1.33 -14.33 -4.09
CA ASP A 723 2.33 -14.16 -5.19
C ASP A 723 2.07 -14.96 -6.54
N ASP A 724 2.86 -14.90 -7.63
CA ASP A 724 4.34 -14.80 -7.75
C ASP A 724 4.86 -14.47 -9.20
N THR A 725 6.14 -14.05 -9.28
CA THR A 725 7.24 -14.10 -10.33
C THR A 725 7.00 -14.67 -11.78
N ASP A 726 7.84 -14.56 -12.84
CA ASP A 726 9.13 -13.91 -13.28
C ASP A 726 9.23 -14.09 -14.85
N ASP A 727 10.19 -13.63 -15.67
CA ASP A 727 11.13 -12.47 -15.76
C ASP A 727 11.85 -12.49 -17.17
N GLU A 728 13.03 -11.87 -17.34
CA GLU A 728 14.05 -11.91 -18.43
C GLU A 728 13.92 -10.95 -19.66
N ASP A 729 14.54 -9.77 -19.48
CA ASP A 729 15.50 -9.08 -20.39
C ASP A 729 15.77 -9.61 -21.82
N TRP A 730 15.79 -8.69 -22.80
CA TRP A 730 16.74 -8.71 -23.94
C TRP A 730 17.04 -7.29 -24.47
N VAL A 731 18.29 -7.05 -24.90
CA VAL A 731 18.85 -5.71 -25.20
C VAL A 731 19.27 -5.55 -26.68
N GLU A 732 18.87 -4.43 -27.30
CA GLU A 732 19.32 -3.84 -28.59
C GLU A 732 19.25 -4.72 -29.88
N HIS A 733 19.03 -4.21 -31.11
CA HIS A 733 19.63 -3.06 -31.80
C HIS A 733 18.70 -2.46 -32.90
N VAL A 734 19.16 -1.37 -33.54
CA VAL A 734 18.44 -0.57 -34.56
C VAL A 734 18.82 -0.92 -36.01
N ILE A 735 17.82 -1.26 -36.86
CA ILE A 735 17.78 -0.89 -38.29
C ILE A 735 16.31 -0.60 -38.68
N GLY A 736 16.03 0.56 -39.29
CA GLY A 736 14.67 0.93 -39.73
C GLY A 736 14.43 0.80 -41.24
N ARG A 737 13.14 0.84 -41.66
CA ARG A 737 12.69 1.12 -43.04
C ARG A 737 11.26 1.70 -43.05
N SER A 738 10.88 2.28 -44.20
CA SER A 738 9.72 3.16 -44.38
C SER A 738 8.50 2.42 -45.00
N PRO A 739 7.34 3.08 -45.26
CA PRO A 739 6.03 2.44 -45.15
C PRO A 739 5.53 1.68 -46.39
N THR A 740 4.62 0.74 -46.17
CA THR A 740 3.83 0.08 -47.22
C THR A 740 2.33 0.07 -46.93
N SER A 741 1.60 0.49 -47.97
CA SER A 741 0.18 0.23 -48.30
C SER A 741 -0.65 -0.72 -47.43
N LYS A 742 -1.90 -0.31 -47.14
CA LYS A 742 -3.01 -1.25 -46.88
C LYS A 742 -3.07 -2.33 -47.96
N ALA A 743 -3.15 -3.58 -47.54
CA ALA A 743 -3.57 -4.70 -48.39
C ALA A 743 -4.80 -5.36 -47.74
N GLU A 744 -5.83 -5.61 -48.53
CA GLU A 744 -6.97 -6.43 -48.10
C GLU A 744 -6.55 -7.89 -48.24
N ALA A 745 -6.26 -8.55 -47.12
CA ALA A 745 -5.92 -9.96 -47.11
C ALA A 745 -7.18 -10.80 -47.38
N MET A 746 -7.14 -11.64 -48.42
CA MET A 746 -8.13 -12.69 -48.59
C MET A 746 -8.01 -13.66 -47.40
N LYS A 747 -9.09 -13.82 -46.63
CA LYS A 747 -9.19 -14.94 -45.67
C LYS A 747 -9.15 -16.25 -46.45
N GLN A 748 -8.49 -17.27 -45.91
CA GLN A 748 -8.44 -18.60 -46.49
C GLN A 748 -9.17 -19.56 -45.55
N GLU A 749 -10.27 -20.13 -46.02
CA GLU A 749 -11.10 -21.05 -45.24
C GLU A 749 -10.40 -22.41 -45.08
N HIS A 750 -10.59 -23.05 -43.92
CA HIS A 750 -9.93 -24.30 -43.56
C HIS A 750 -10.93 -25.33 -43.02
N ASP A 751 -11.01 -26.52 -43.64
CA ASP A 751 -11.94 -27.58 -43.21
C ASP A 751 -11.58 -28.19 -41.83
N GLN A 752 -10.31 -28.06 -41.41
CA GLN A 752 -9.78 -28.60 -40.16
C GLN A 752 -8.67 -27.71 -39.57
N ALA A 753 -8.53 -27.75 -38.25
CA ALA A 753 -7.41 -27.17 -37.49
C ALA A 753 -6.93 -28.16 -36.40
N THR A 754 -5.90 -27.78 -35.64
CA THR A 754 -5.42 -28.55 -34.48
C THR A 754 -5.14 -27.60 -33.31
N VAL A 755 -5.74 -27.89 -32.16
CA VAL A 755 -5.80 -27.03 -30.96
C VAL A 755 -5.45 -27.89 -29.74
N CYS A 756 -4.42 -27.51 -28.99
CA CYS A 756 -3.92 -28.29 -27.84
C CYS A 756 -3.69 -29.80 -28.13
N GLY A 757 -3.32 -30.14 -29.37
CA GLY A 757 -3.14 -31.52 -29.84
C GLY A 757 -4.42 -32.22 -30.34
N SER A 758 -5.60 -31.71 -30.00
CA SER A 758 -6.88 -32.18 -30.56
C SER A 758 -7.11 -31.61 -31.95
N LYS A 759 -7.58 -32.42 -32.90
CA LYS A 759 -8.12 -31.90 -34.16
C LYS A 759 -9.48 -31.25 -33.93
N ILE A 760 -9.80 -30.23 -34.70
CA ILE A 760 -11.16 -29.67 -34.80
C ILE A 760 -11.53 -29.52 -36.27
N HIS A 761 -12.81 -29.67 -36.59
CA HIS A 761 -13.39 -29.48 -37.91
C HIS A 761 -14.55 -28.49 -37.85
N GLN A 762 -15.04 -28.07 -39.01
CA GLN A 762 -16.31 -27.38 -39.10
C GLN A 762 -17.45 -28.23 -38.50
N HIS A 763 -18.38 -27.59 -37.78
CA HIS A 763 -19.52 -28.19 -37.07
C HIS A 763 -19.19 -29.10 -35.86
N ASP A 764 -17.93 -29.18 -35.44
CA ASP A 764 -17.58 -29.79 -34.15
C ASP A 764 -18.08 -28.91 -32.97
N VAL A 765 -18.44 -29.58 -31.86
CA VAL A 765 -18.64 -28.91 -30.57
C VAL A 765 -17.40 -29.07 -29.71
N LEU A 766 -16.93 -27.96 -29.12
CA LEU A 766 -15.78 -27.89 -28.24
C LEU A 766 -16.27 -27.59 -26.82
N GLU A 767 -16.01 -28.47 -25.87
CA GLU A 767 -16.10 -28.16 -24.43
C GLU A 767 -14.73 -27.59 -24.03
N VAL A 768 -14.69 -26.33 -23.56
CA VAL A 768 -13.45 -25.57 -23.37
C VAL A 768 -13.36 -25.04 -21.94
N GLU A 769 -12.26 -25.39 -21.27
CA GLU A 769 -11.87 -24.92 -19.95
C GLU A 769 -10.66 -23.99 -20.07
N LEU A 770 -10.74 -22.78 -19.48
CA LEU A 770 -9.64 -21.81 -19.47
C LEU A 770 -8.75 -21.94 -18.22
N GLU A 771 -7.50 -21.50 -18.33
CA GLU A 771 -6.59 -21.40 -17.19
C GLU A 771 -6.95 -20.19 -16.30
N THR A 772 -7.28 -20.44 -15.04
CA THR A 772 -7.80 -19.43 -14.10
C THR A 772 -6.74 -18.43 -13.60
N SER A 773 -5.46 -18.78 -13.66
CA SER A 773 -4.37 -17.99 -13.05
C SER A 773 -4.07 -16.67 -13.77
N LYS A 774 -4.37 -16.56 -15.08
CA LYS A 774 -3.93 -15.43 -15.91
C LYS A 774 -5.04 -14.48 -16.36
N SER A 775 -6.32 -14.86 -16.24
CA SER A 775 -7.41 -14.09 -16.83
C SER A 775 -8.45 -13.63 -15.79
N ARG A 776 -8.70 -12.31 -15.72
CA ARG A 776 -9.80 -11.71 -14.95
C ARG A 776 -11.18 -11.94 -15.62
N ARG A 777 -11.39 -13.08 -16.27
CA ARG A 777 -12.61 -13.40 -17.01
C ARG A 777 -13.66 -13.98 -16.07
N ARG A 778 -14.91 -13.61 -16.29
CA ARG A 778 -16.06 -13.98 -15.43
C ARG A 778 -16.47 -15.45 -15.54
N PHE A 779 -16.02 -16.14 -16.60
CA PHE A 779 -16.45 -17.47 -16.98
C PHE A 779 -15.21 -18.33 -17.28
N VAL A 780 -15.08 -19.46 -16.58
CA VAL A 780 -13.93 -20.39 -16.68
C VAL A 780 -14.21 -21.51 -17.68
N HIS A 781 -15.49 -21.83 -17.90
CA HIS A 781 -15.93 -22.92 -18.75
C HIS A 781 -17.00 -22.44 -19.73
N PHE A 782 -16.93 -22.91 -20.97
CA PHE A 782 -17.95 -22.65 -21.99
C PHE A 782 -17.90 -23.72 -23.10
N ILE A 783 -19.04 -23.87 -23.77
CA ILE A 783 -19.18 -24.76 -24.93
C ILE A 783 -19.25 -23.91 -26.20
N ILE A 784 -18.55 -24.35 -27.24
CA ILE A 784 -18.41 -23.64 -28.53
C ILE A 784 -18.88 -24.56 -29.64
N TYR A 785 -19.79 -24.09 -30.50
CA TYR A 785 -20.09 -24.74 -31.78
C TYR A 785 -19.36 -24.02 -32.91
N VAL A 786 -18.52 -24.75 -33.66
CA VAL A 786 -17.69 -24.17 -34.73
C VAL A 786 -18.50 -24.03 -36.01
N GLU A 787 -18.76 -22.81 -36.45
CA GLU A 787 -19.48 -22.54 -37.71
C GLU A 787 -18.51 -22.46 -38.89
N MET A 788 -17.37 -21.76 -38.76
CA MET A 788 -16.26 -21.74 -39.74
C MET A 788 -14.89 -21.52 -39.07
N ILE A 789 -13.82 -21.95 -39.75
CA ILE A 789 -12.42 -21.79 -39.31
C ILE A 789 -11.71 -20.86 -40.31
N TYR A 790 -11.23 -19.70 -39.84
CA TYR A 790 -10.80 -18.62 -40.73
C TYR A 790 -9.29 -18.31 -40.75
N GLU A 791 -8.57 -18.51 -39.65
CA GLU A 791 -7.11 -18.30 -39.61
C GLU A 791 -6.46 -18.93 -38.36
N ILE A 792 -5.28 -19.55 -38.53
CA ILE A 792 -4.36 -19.89 -37.42
C ILE A 792 -3.19 -18.91 -37.49
N ARG A 793 -3.14 -17.95 -36.56
CA ARG A 793 -2.06 -16.97 -36.44
C ARG A 793 -1.01 -17.44 -35.46
N HIS A 794 0.05 -18.04 -35.99
CA HIS A 794 1.27 -18.30 -35.24
C HIS A 794 1.99 -16.99 -34.92
N THR A 795 1.66 -16.37 -33.77
CA THR A 795 2.56 -15.35 -33.18
C THR A 795 3.77 -16.06 -32.57
N LYS A 796 4.85 -15.31 -32.27
CA LYS A 796 6.08 -15.91 -31.72
C LYS A 796 5.95 -16.44 -30.28
N SER A 797 4.95 -15.98 -29.53
CA SER A 797 4.76 -16.29 -28.10
C SER A 797 3.49 -17.09 -27.80
N ASP A 798 2.43 -16.90 -28.58
CA ASP A 798 1.14 -17.60 -28.43
C ASP A 798 0.47 -17.81 -29.80
N PRO A 799 0.20 -19.06 -30.24
CA PRO A 799 -0.58 -19.28 -31.44
C PRO A 799 -2.05 -18.97 -31.15
N LYS A 800 -2.64 -18.07 -31.94
CA LYS A 800 -4.05 -17.69 -31.83
C LYS A 800 -4.86 -18.28 -32.98
N ILE A 801 -6.08 -18.69 -32.70
CA ILE A 801 -6.97 -19.29 -33.70
C ILE A 801 -8.23 -18.44 -33.76
N THR A 802 -8.62 -18.01 -34.95
CA THR A 802 -9.86 -17.26 -35.15
C THR A 802 -10.91 -18.15 -35.80
N LEU A 803 -11.98 -18.39 -35.05
CA LEU A 803 -13.11 -19.25 -35.40
C LEU A 803 -14.36 -18.37 -35.48
N GLU A 804 -15.26 -18.63 -36.43
CA GLU A 804 -16.64 -18.13 -36.32
C GLU A 804 -17.47 -19.17 -35.57
N VAL A 805 -18.13 -18.75 -34.48
CA VAL A 805 -18.69 -19.69 -33.50
C VAL A 805 -19.96 -19.18 -32.82
N LEU A 806 -20.77 -20.13 -32.37
CA LEU A 806 -21.81 -19.90 -31.37
C LEU A 806 -21.30 -20.30 -29.97
N LYS A 807 -21.39 -19.38 -29.01
CA LYS A 807 -20.96 -19.58 -27.62
C LYS A 807 -22.16 -20.03 -26.77
N TYR A 808 -21.92 -21.00 -25.88
CA TYR A 808 -22.89 -21.50 -24.91
C TYR A 808 -22.26 -21.46 -23.52
N LEU A 809 -22.90 -20.72 -22.61
CA LEU A 809 -22.50 -20.62 -21.19
C LEU A 809 -23.33 -21.61 -20.36
N SER A 810 -22.78 -22.21 -19.30
CA SER A 810 -23.63 -23.02 -18.42
C SER A 810 -24.56 -22.11 -17.59
N VAL A 811 -25.76 -22.59 -17.26
CA VAL A 811 -26.67 -21.85 -16.37
C VAL A 811 -26.04 -21.62 -14.98
N HIS A 812 -25.14 -22.50 -14.55
CA HIS A 812 -24.40 -22.37 -13.31
C HIS A 812 -23.39 -21.20 -13.33
N ASP A 813 -22.59 -21.09 -14.40
CA ASP A 813 -21.63 -19.98 -14.59
C ASP A 813 -22.33 -18.62 -14.79
N PHE A 814 -23.61 -18.63 -15.16
CA PHE A 814 -24.44 -17.43 -15.28
C PHE A 814 -25.05 -16.98 -13.94
N LEU A 815 -25.61 -17.92 -13.15
CA LEU A 815 -26.43 -17.58 -11.98
C LEU A 815 -25.62 -17.19 -10.73
N ASP A 816 -24.36 -17.61 -10.60
CA ASP A 816 -23.52 -17.26 -9.44
C ASP A 816 -22.18 -16.61 -9.86
N PRO A 817 -22.12 -15.27 -9.96
CA PRO A 817 -20.89 -14.54 -10.24
C PRO A 817 -19.93 -14.43 -9.04
N ALA A 818 -20.25 -15.02 -7.88
CA ALA A 818 -19.36 -15.08 -6.71
C ALA A 818 -18.55 -16.38 -6.65
N LEU A 819 -19.04 -17.49 -7.23
CA LEU A 819 -18.31 -18.76 -7.31
C LEU A 819 -16.96 -18.68 -8.07
N GLY A 820 -16.78 -17.66 -8.91
CA GLY A 820 -15.47 -17.33 -9.51
C GLY A 820 -14.36 -17.05 -8.48
N LYS A 821 -14.68 -16.89 -7.19
CA LYS A 821 -13.70 -16.72 -6.10
C LYS A 821 -13.10 -18.02 -5.56
N ASN A 822 -13.69 -19.19 -5.78
CA ASN A 822 -13.10 -20.46 -5.32
C ASN A 822 -13.35 -21.63 -6.28
N PRO A 823 -12.58 -21.74 -7.37
CA PRO A 823 -12.72 -22.80 -8.37
C PRO A 823 -12.30 -24.21 -7.87
N GLN A 824 -11.81 -24.37 -6.63
CA GLN A 824 -11.39 -25.68 -6.13
C GLN A 824 -12.58 -26.62 -5.84
N ASN A 825 -13.74 -26.06 -5.48
CA ASN A 825 -14.92 -26.84 -5.05
C ASN A 825 -15.55 -27.71 -6.17
N TYR A 826 -15.31 -27.38 -7.45
CA TYR A 826 -15.89 -28.08 -8.60
C TYR A 826 -14.85 -28.47 -9.66
N ARG A 827 -13.73 -29.08 -9.23
CA ARG A 827 -12.66 -29.59 -10.12
C ARG A 827 -13.07 -30.66 -11.15
N ASN A 828 -14.35 -31.01 -11.30
CA ASN A 828 -14.81 -31.95 -12.32
C ASN A 828 -16.30 -31.80 -12.64
N ILE A 829 -16.65 -31.40 -13.88
CA ILE A 829 -18.07 -31.24 -14.29
C ILE A 829 -18.86 -32.58 -14.30
N ARG A 830 -18.17 -33.71 -14.12
CA ARG A 830 -18.75 -35.05 -13.93
C ARG A 830 -19.35 -35.29 -12.53
N THR A 831 -19.16 -34.40 -11.57
CA THR A 831 -19.88 -34.45 -10.26
C THR A 831 -21.19 -33.67 -10.28
N ILE A 832 -21.38 -32.76 -11.24
CA ILE A 832 -22.68 -32.13 -11.51
C ILE A 832 -23.58 -33.18 -12.16
N SER A 833 -24.77 -33.41 -11.57
CA SER A 833 -25.72 -34.40 -12.07
C SER A 833 -26.17 -34.08 -13.51
N GLU A 834 -26.40 -35.10 -14.34
CA GLU A 834 -26.76 -34.91 -15.76
C GLU A 834 -28.03 -34.08 -15.97
N GLU A 835 -28.90 -34.03 -14.96
CA GLU A 835 -30.14 -33.23 -14.94
C GLU A 835 -29.89 -31.72 -14.79
N SER A 836 -28.74 -31.30 -14.24
CA SER A 836 -28.43 -29.89 -13.93
C SER A 836 -27.66 -29.15 -15.02
N ARG A 837 -27.37 -29.82 -16.15
CA ARG A 837 -26.53 -29.29 -17.24
C ARG A 837 -27.34 -28.55 -18.31
N GLU A 838 -28.04 -27.51 -17.89
CA GLU A 838 -28.62 -26.54 -18.83
C GLU A 838 -27.57 -25.50 -19.24
N PHE A 839 -27.62 -25.10 -20.52
CA PHE A 839 -26.77 -24.10 -21.13
C PHE A 839 -27.60 -22.99 -21.78
N LEU A 840 -27.02 -21.80 -21.84
CA LEU A 840 -27.58 -20.58 -22.42
C LEU A 840 -26.83 -20.26 -23.71
N LEU A 841 -27.53 -20.10 -24.83
CA LEU A 841 -26.93 -19.54 -26.03
C LEU A 841 -26.61 -18.05 -25.79
N LEU A 842 -25.36 -17.64 -26.03
CA LEU A 842 -24.90 -16.26 -26.03
C LEU A 842 -24.82 -15.73 -27.48
N PRO A 843 -25.87 -15.07 -28.01
CA PRO A 843 -25.76 -14.28 -29.22
C PRO A 843 -25.00 -12.98 -28.94
N ASP A 844 -23.81 -12.84 -29.51
CA ASP A 844 -23.13 -11.54 -29.57
C ASP A 844 -23.88 -10.57 -30.48
N GLU A 845 -23.78 -9.27 -30.19
CA GLU A 845 -24.59 -8.23 -30.85
C GLU A 845 -24.16 -7.98 -32.32
N VAL A 846 -25.04 -8.35 -33.25
CA VAL A 846 -25.07 -7.87 -34.66
C VAL A 846 -23.92 -8.35 -35.56
N GLY A 847 -23.83 -9.68 -35.74
CA GLY A 847 -23.47 -10.29 -37.04
C GLY A 847 -22.08 -10.93 -37.14
N GLY A 848 -22.06 -12.26 -37.30
CA GLY A 848 -20.90 -13.04 -37.75
C GLY A 848 -19.70 -13.00 -36.82
N THR A 849 -19.85 -13.54 -35.60
CA THR A 849 -18.83 -13.39 -34.55
C THR A 849 -17.62 -14.30 -34.73
N MET A 850 -16.56 -13.68 -35.25
CA MET A 850 -15.17 -14.15 -35.11
C MET A 850 -14.77 -14.14 -33.62
N ALA A 851 -14.71 -15.31 -32.99
CA ALA A 851 -14.04 -15.50 -31.71
C ALA A 851 -12.55 -15.78 -31.96
N GLU A 852 -11.68 -14.88 -31.52
CA GLU A 852 -10.24 -15.17 -31.41
C GLU A 852 -9.97 -15.86 -30.07
N ILE A 853 -9.46 -17.09 -30.12
CA ILE A 853 -9.10 -17.88 -28.95
C ILE A 853 -7.57 -17.99 -28.92
N SER A 854 -6.96 -17.55 -27.83
CA SER A 854 -5.56 -17.86 -27.51
C SER A 854 -5.45 -19.33 -27.15
N VAL A 855 -4.50 -20.05 -27.76
CA VAL A 855 -4.26 -21.46 -27.39
C VAL A 855 -3.60 -21.54 -26.01
N GLY A 856 -2.78 -20.55 -25.64
CA GLY A 856 -2.20 -20.42 -24.30
C GLY A 856 -3.20 -20.18 -23.16
N ASP A 857 -4.42 -19.67 -23.45
CA ASP A 857 -5.49 -19.55 -22.46
C ASP A 857 -6.19 -20.88 -22.13
N ILE A 858 -6.06 -21.92 -22.99
CA ILE A 858 -6.84 -23.16 -22.90
C ILE A 858 -6.17 -24.17 -21.96
N LYS A 859 -6.80 -24.44 -20.82
CA LYS A 859 -6.40 -25.48 -19.87
C LYS A 859 -6.81 -26.88 -20.34
N SER A 860 -8.02 -27.05 -20.85
CA SER A 860 -8.47 -28.30 -21.46
C SER A 860 -9.51 -28.08 -22.56
N ILE A 861 -9.54 -28.99 -23.53
CA ILE A 861 -10.49 -28.99 -24.65
C ILE A 861 -10.94 -30.42 -24.98
N VAL A 862 -12.26 -30.65 -25.01
CA VAL A 862 -12.86 -31.92 -25.47
C VAL A 862 -13.63 -31.64 -26.77
N VAL A 863 -13.35 -32.44 -27.81
CA VAL A 863 -13.91 -32.24 -29.15
C VAL A 863 -14.95 -33.32 -29.46
N HIS A 864 -16.19 -32.88 -29.66
CA HIS A 864 -17.34 -33.70 -29.98
C HIS A 864 -17.53 -33.78 -31.50
N HIS A 865 -16.72 -34.64 -32.13
CA HIS A 865 -16.64 -34.74 -33.58
C HIS A 865 -17.97 -35.08 -34.24
N GLY A 866 -18.46 -34.20 -35.13
CA GLY A 866 -19.60 -34.45 -36.02
C GLY A 866 -20.90 -34.92 -35.35
N GLN A 867 -21.09 -34.71 -34.04
CA GLN A 867 -22.22 -35.28 -33.29
C GLN A 867 -23.57 -34.59 -33.57
N LEU A 868 -23.57 -33.47 -34.31
CA LEU A 868 -24.69 -32.58 -34.50
C LEU A 868 -24.86 -32.17 -35.98
N PRO A 869 -26.01 -32.44 -36.62
CA PRO A 869 -26.28 -32.06 -38.03
C PRO A 869 -26.67 -30.58 -38.20
N GLY A 870 -26.29 -29.72 -37.26
CA GLY A 870 -26.68 -28.31 -37.14
C GLY A 870 -26.48 -27.80 -35.71
N ALA A 871 -26.57 -26.49 -35.50
CA ALA A 871 -26.28 -25.88 -34.20
C ALA A 871 -27.06 -26.53 -33.03
N PRO A 872 -26.44 -26.73 -31.83
CA PRO A 872 -27.03 -27.47 -30.71
C PRO A 872 -28.48 -27.11 -30.34
N HIS A 873 -28.85 -25.84 -30.48
CA HIS A 873 -30.19 -25.33 -30.15
C HIS A 873 -31.30 -25.68 -31.16
N LEU A 874 -30.96 -26.27 -32.31
CA LEU A 874 -31.91 -26.68 -33.35
C LEU A 874 -32.37 -28.15 -33.21
N VAL A 875 -31.72 -28.93 -32.34
CA VAL A 875 -31.94 -30.38 -32.25
C VAL A 875 -32.75 -30.72 -30.99
N THR A 876 -34.00 -31.15 -31.17
CA THR A 876 -34.97 -31.39 -30.08
C THR A 876 -34.66 -32.61 -29.21
N SER A 877 -33.71 -33.46 -29.62
CA SER A 877 -33.16 -34.58 -28.84
C SER A 877 -31.64 -34.48 -28.83
N SER A 878 -31.05 -34.08 -27.70
CA SER A 878 -29.61 -33.84 -27.64
C SER A 878 -28.79 -35.11 -27.90
N PRO A 879 -27.83 -35.09 -28.83
CA PRO A 879 -26.92 -36.21 -29.09
C PRO A 879 -25.74 -36.28 -28.10
N ILE A 880 -25.57 -35.27 -27.24
CA ILE A 880 -24.55 -35.23 -26.19
C ILE A 880 -25.25 -35.41 -24.84
N SER A 881 -24.87 -36.44 -24.06
CA SER A 881 -25.52 -36.72 -22.76
C SER A 881 -25.34 -35.54 -21.81
N GLY A 882 -26.46 -35.04 -21.28
CA GLY A 882 -26.45 -33.87 -20.40
C GLY A 882 -26.02 -32.57 -21.08
N PHE A 883 -26.37 -32.32 -22.35
CA PHE A 883 -26.40 -30.96 -22.90
C PHE A 883 -27.84 -30.57 -23.27
N ARG A 884 -28.37 -29.48 -22.71
CA ARG A 884 -29.66 -28.90 -23.11
C ARG A 884 -29.58 -27.37 -23.19
N CYS A 885 -29.98 -26.81 -24.33
CA CYS A 885 -30.07 -25.36 -24.53
C CYS A 885 -31.53 -24.94 -24.76
N GLY A 886 -32.23 -24.61 -23.68
CA GLY A 886 -33.64 -24.17 -23.72
C GLY A 886 -33.83 -22.66 -23.86
N TRP A 887 -32.75 -21.88 -23.75
CA TRP A 887 -32.81 -20.44 -23.54
C TRP A 887 -31.69 -19.69 -24.27
N VAL A 888 -31.98 -18.44 -24.63
CA VAL A 888 -31.06 -17.47 -25.24
C VAL A 888 -30.84 -16.33 -24.26
N LEU A 889 -29.59 -15.96 -24.01
CA LEU A 889 -29.19 -14.88 -23.12
C LEU A 889 -28.79 -13.66 -23.95
N GLN A 890 -29.73 -12.76 -24.21
CA GLN A 890 -29.43 -11.50 -24.90
C GLN A 890 -28.82 -10.51 -23.90
N VAL A 891 -27.62 -10.01 -24.22
CA VAL A 891 -26.91 -8.99 -23.44
C VAL A 891 -26.95 -7.69 -24.24
N ASP A 892 -27.98 -6.86 -24.03
CA ASP A 892 -28.00 -5.51 -24.61
C ASP A 892 -26.91 -4.65 -23.96
N HIS A 893 -26.34 -3.70 -24.73
CA HIS A 893 -25.43 -2.61 -24.31
C HIS A 893 -25.78 -1.82 -23.00
N HIS A 894 -26.88 -2.12 -22.30
CA HIS A 894 -27.41 -1.37 -21.13
C HIS A 894 -27.59 -2.24 -19.87
N VAL A 895 -26.70 -3.21 -19.65
CA VAL A 895 -26.54 -3.95 -18.35
C VAL A 895 -27.84 -4.64 -17.90
N ARG A 896 -28.63 -5.14 -18.86
CA ARG A 896 -29.83 -5.95 -18.62
C ARG A 896 -29.79 -7.20 -19.46
N GLU A 897 -29.50 -8.29 -18.76
CA GLU A 897 -29.45 -9.65 -19.28
C GLU A 897 -30.89 -10.16 -19.45
N HIS A 898 -31.29 -10.45 -20.70
CA HIS A 898 -32.63 -10.88 -21.04
C HIS A 898 -32.64 -12.34 -21.50
N LEU A 899 -33.21 -13.21 -20.67
CA LEU A 899 -33.45 -14.63 -20.99
C LEU A 899 -34.72 -14.80 -21.82
N TYR A 900 -34.55 -15.30 -23.05
CA TYR A 900 -35.65 -15.65 -23.95
C TYR A 900 -35.75 -17.17 -24.10
N PRO A 901 -36.94 -17.79 -23.96
CA PRO A 901 -37.10 -19.21 -24.23
C PRO A 901 -36.91 -19.47 -25.73
N LEU A 902 -36.11 -20.48 -26.07
CA LEU A 902 -35.65 -20.80 -27.42
C LEU A 902 -36.74 -21.51 -28.22
N LYS A 903 -37.88 -20.83 -28.39
CA LYS A 903 -39.02 -21.31 -29.19
C LYS A 903 -38.62 -21.35 -30.66
N SER A 904 -38.99 -22.45 -31.33
CA SER A 904 -38.65 -22.77 -32.72
C SER A 904 -38.65 -21.54 -33.63
N THR A 905 -37.49 -21.23 -34.21
CA THR A 905 -37.21 -20.05 -35.06
C THR A 905 -37.93 -20.07 -36.43
N ASP A 906 -38.87 -21.00 -36.63
CA ASP A 906 -39.65 -21.15 -37.85
C ASP A 906 -40.79 -20.10 -37.90
N LYS A 907 -40.55 -19.07 -38.72
CA LYS A 907 -41.39 -17.90 -39.11
C LYS A 907 -41.26 -16.64 -38.25
N THR A 908 -40.85 -15.58 -38.95
CA THR A 908 -40.93 -14.16 -38.57
C THR A 908 -42.36 -13.67 -38.43
N VAL A 909 -43.03 -14.05 -37.33
CA VAL A 909 -44.31 -13.45 -36.95
C VAL A 909 -44.05 -12.03 -36.43
N HIS A 910 -44.19 -11.03 -37.31
CA HIS A 910 -44.33 -9.65 -36.85
C HIS A 910 -45.45 -9.57 -35.80
N PRO A 911 -45.21 -8.98 -34.61
CA PRO A 911 -46.21 -8.94 -33.56
C PRO A 911 -47.34 -7.98 -33.95
N LYS A 912 -48.38 -8.51 -34.61
CA LYS A 912 -49.73 -7.97 -34.47
C LYS A 912 -49.99 -7.86 -32.97
N ARG A 913 -50.37 -6.66 -32.49
CA ARG A 913 -50.65 -6.40 -31.07
C ARG A 913 -51.44 -7.59 -30.50
N PRO A 914 -50.94 -8.30 -29.47
CA PRO A 914 -51.78 -9.25 -28.78
C PRO A 914 -52.99 -8.46 -28.27
N ALA A 915 -54.20 -8.95 -28.58
CA ALA A 915 -55.38 -8.43 -27.92
C ALA A 915 -55.17 -8.69 -26.41
N CYS A 916 -55.15 -7.63 -25.60
CA CYS A 916 -54.88 -7.76 -24.18
C CYS A 916 -55.88 -8.78 -23.59
N PRO A 917 -55.41 -9.88 -22.98
CA PRO A 917 -56.32 -10.80 -22.30
C PRO A 917 -57.04 -10.00 -21.22
N ARG A 918 -58.37 -9.97 -21.27
CA ARG A 918 -59.17 -9.34 -20.20
C ARG A 918 -58.77 -9.99 -18.88
N SER A 919 -58.45 -9.15 -17.88
CA SER A 919 -58.02 -9.53 -16.52
C SER A 919 -56.85 -10.53 -16.49
N LEU A 920 -55.61 -10.03 -16.57
CA LEU A 920 -54.44 -10.79 -16.12
C LEU A 920 -54.29 -10.63 -14.60
N ALA A 921 -54.41 -11.74 -13.87
CA ALA A 921 -54.32 -11.77 -12.41
C ALA A 921 -52.89 -11.51 -11.92
N THR A 922 -52.73 -10.63 -10.94
CA THR A 922 -51.46 -10.20 -10.34
C THR A 922 -51.49 -10.39 -8.82
N GLY A 923 -50.41 -10.96 -8.28
CA GLY A 923 -50.18 -11.08 -6.84
C GLY A 923 -49.00 -10.23 -6.40
N ASP A 924 -49.16 -9.51 -5.29
CA ASP A 924 -48.17 -8.58 -4.76
C ASP A 924 -47.63 -9.13 -3.42
N PHE A 925 -46.37 -9.54 -3.39
CA PHE A 925 -45.71 -10.12 -2.22
C PHE A 925 -44.72 -9.10 -1.66
N PHE A 926 -44.83 -8.80 -0.35
CA PHE A 926 -44.29 -7.59 0.30
C PHE A 926 -44.96 -6.30 -0.22
N CYS A 927 -46.29 -6.33 -0.31
CA CYS A 927 -47.08 -5.34 -1.05
C CYS A 927 -47.13 -3.92 -0.43
N GLY A 928 -46.65 -3.75 0.81
CA GLY A 928 -46.64 -2.48 1.51
C GLY A 928 -48.04 -1.86 1.56
N ALA A 929 -48.13 -0.58 1.22
CA ALA A 929 -49.42 0.15 1.12
C ALA A 929 -50.11 0.02 -0.26
N GLY A 930 -49.57 -0.80 -1.18
CA GLY A 930 -50.14 -1.02 -2.52
C GLY A 930 -49.59 -0.12 -3.63
N GLY A 931 -48.44 0.51 -3.46
CA GLY A 931 -47.83 1.34 -4.53
C GLY A 931 -47.55 0.57 -5.82
N PHE A 932 -47.12 -0.69 -5.71
CA PHE A 932 -46.86 -1.58 -6.85
C PHE A 932 -48.17 -2.12 -7.46
N SER A 933 -49.03 -2.73 -6.64
CA SER A 933 -50.40 -3.13 -7.01
C SER A 933 -51.22 -2.03 -7.70
N GLU A 934 -51.18 -0.79 -7.23
CA GLU A 934 -51.91 0.33 -7.83
C GLU A 934 -51.33 0.74 -9.19
N GLY A 935 -50.04 0.51 -9.43
CA GLY A 935 -49.42 0.64 -10.76
C GLY A 935 -49.95 -0.40 -11.74
N PHE A 936 -50.01 -1.68 -11.33
CA PHE A 936 -50.54 -2.77 -12.16
C PHE A 936 -52.05 -2.64 -12.42
N LYS A 937 -52.82 -2.24 -11.40
CA LYS A 937 -54.27 -1.92 -11.51
C LYS A 937 -54.53 -0.80 -12.53
N LYS A 938 -53.67 0.22 -12.58
CA LYS A 938 -53.71 1.30 -13.60
C LYS A 938 -53.27 0.86 -15.00
N ALA A 939 -52.66 -0.31 -15.12
CA ALA A 939 -52.32 -0.97 -16.38
C ALA A 939 -53.32 -2.10 -16.77
N GLU A 940 -54.52 -2.08 -16.20
CA GLU A 940 -55.63 -3.03 -16.47
C GLU A 940 -55.36 -4.49 -16.01
N PHE A 941 -54.48 -4.70 -15.03
CA PHE A 941 -54.28 -5.99 -14.35
C PHE A 941 -55.18 -6.14 -13.12
N ASP A 942 -55.70 -7.35 -12.91
CA ASP A 942 -56.54 -7.69 -11.76
C ASP A 942 -55.66 -8.02 -10.56
N ILE A 943 -55.66 -7.17 -9.55
CA ILE A 943 -54.95 -7.41 -8.28
C ILE A 943 -55.76 -8.41 -7.44
N VAL A 944 -55.29 -9.65 -7.33
CA VAL A 944 -56.04 -10.77 -6.71
C VAL A 944 -55.53 -11.19 -5.32
N VAL A 945 -54.28 -10.89 -4.98
CA VAL A 945 -53.68 -11.21 -3.67
C VAL A 945 -52.61 -10.19 -3.30
N GLY A 946 -52.52 -9.89 -2.00
CA GLY A 946 -51.51 -9.04 -1.38
C GLY A 946 -51.03 -9.66 -0.08
N VAL A 947 -49.72 -9.71 0.10
CA VAL A 947 -49.07 -10.29 1.29
C VAL A 947 -48.09 -9.29 1.87
N ASP A 948 -48.28 -8.90 3.12
CA ASP A 948 -47.32 -8.13 3.91
C ASP A 948 -47.38 -8.57 5.38
N LYS A 949 -46.30 -8.36 6.13
CA LYS A 949 -46.25 -8.61 7.58
C LYS A 949 -46.73 -7.42 8.41
N ASN A 950 -46.69 -6.21 7.86
CA ASN A 950 -47.14 -5.00 8.53
C ASN A 950 -48.65 -4.82 8.34
N MET A 951 -49.40 -5.02 9.42
CA MET A 951 -50.86 -4.91 9.44
C MET A 951 -51.38 -3.53 8.96
N HIS A 952 -50.67 -2.43 9.22
CA HIS A 952 -51.08 -1.10 8.75
C HIS A 952 -50.85 -0.93 7.24
N ALA A 953 -49.76 -1.49 6.73
CA ALA A 953 -49.47 -1.52 5.30
C ALA A 953 -50.53 -2.36 4.57
N TYR A 954 -50.74 -3.62 5.01
CA TYR A 954 -51.79 -4.51 4.51
C TYR A 954 -53.20 -3.89 4.57
N ASN A 955 -53.58 -3.23 5.66
CA ASN A 955 -54.89 -2.58 5.75
C ASN A 955 -55.03 -1.44 4.73
N THR A 956 -53.97 -0.65 4.52
CA THR A 956 -53.94 0.40 3.48
C THR A 956 -54.04 -0.20 2.08
N TRP A 957 -53.29 -1.28 1.82
CA TRP A 957 -53.36 -2.06 0.58
C TRP A 957 -54.78 -2.58 0.32
N LYS A 958 -55.41 -3.22 1.32
CA LYS A 958 -56.75 -3.83 1.18
C LYS A 958 -57.86 -2.79 1.02
N MET A 959 -57.69 -1.56 1.54
CA MET A 959 -58.57 -0.42 1.23
C MET A 959 -58.46 0.05 -0.23
N ASN A 960 -57.27 -0.04 -0.85
CA ASN A 960 -57.05 0.33 -2.25
C ASN A 960 -57.38 -0.82 -3.24
N HIS A 961 -57.35 -2.07 -2.79
CA HIS A 961 -57.53 -3.30 -3.58
C HIS A 961 -58.64 -4.17 -2.97
N ILE A 962 -59.82 -3.57 -2.72
CA ILE A 962 -60.98 -4.21 -2.07
C ILE A 962 -61.35 -5.54 -2.75
N GLN A 963 -61.29 -5.59 -4.09
CA GLN A 963 -61.63 -6.74 -4.93
C GLN A 963 -60.65 -7.93 -4.89
N ALA A 964 -59.54 -7.85 -4.14
CA ALA A 964 -58.60 -8.96 -4.02
C ALA A 964 -59.11 -10.04 -3.05
N ASP A 965 -59.52 -11.20 -3.58
CA ASP A 965 -60.29 -12.21 -2.84
C ASP A 965 -59.51 -13.07 -1.84
N ARG A 966 -58.17 -13.07 -1.84
CA ARG A 966 -57.37 -13.94 -0.95
C ARG A 966 -56.42 -13.17 -0.06
N VAL A 967 -56.38 -13.61 1.20
CA VAL A 967 -55.59 -13.03 2.30
C VAL A 967 -54.69 -14.10 2.88
N LEU A 968 -53.39 -13.81 2.95
CA LEU A 968 -52.41 -14.60 3.69
C LEU A 968 -51.60 -13.65 4.58
N ILE A 969 -52.04 -13.51 5.83
CA ILE A 969 -51.19 -12.97 6.89
C ILE A 969 -50.20 -14.08 7.25
N SER A 970 -48.89 -13.83 7.15
CA SER A 970 -47.89 -14.81 7.61
C SER A 970 -47.99 -14.97 9.13
N PRO A 971 -48.19 -16.18 9.68
CA PRO A 971 -48.31 -16.40 11.11
C PRO A 971 -46.95 -16.66 11.79
N TRP A 972 -45.85 -16.30 11.14
CA TRP A 972 -44.49 -16.44 11.69
C TRP A 972 -44.08 -15.17 12.45
N PRO A 973 -43.33 -15.30 13.58
CA PRO A 973 -42.82 -14.18 14.36
C PRO A 973 -41.73 -13.39 13.62
#